data_AF-A0A948WA45-F1
#
_entry.id   AF-A0A948WA45-F1
#
_cell.length_a   1.000
_cell.length_b   1.000
_cell.length_c   1.000
_cell.angle_alpha   90.00
_cell.angle_beta   90.00
_cell.angle_gamma   90.00
#
_symmetry.space_group_name_H-M   'P 1'
#
loop_
_entity.id
_entity.type
_entity.pdbx_description
1 polymer ?
#
loop_
_entity_poly.entity_id
_entity_poly.type
_entity_poly.pdbx_seq_one_letter_code
_entity_poly.pdbx_strand_id
1 'polypeptide(L)'
;MKRGVFRYPMLIAVVSCVLLLLMTVASLAALPWHDSGGPLTGADVLALAYDANHNLLYAGVATGGGVWACGDPYTNPQWVKISGAPNIGNYEVRSLAYDPQRNLLYAAAYDNGTATGRGVWRCSNPQHSSRTWAHISSGAGAIDTDRISSLELDRGHNLLFAGLYSGKVWRAKSPSGSATWESSVGSTYDLEYDATRNVLYAGTNASGVMRTSTPDVAIWATTPWTQVTPVPPMSTWDATALALDEGRNILYAGFIDTGGPSAEGVHRCTGPSGGAPSWTKISGAGDVGDQIILSLLYDAVRNRLYCGPGGPLGGMWTCSNPNASFSWTEDSGILGSDVCSSLAMTQTGSALFAGTQNAGVWYTVLANPTWYLAEGSTAWGFDTYISIQNPNSSAVTCTVTYMPTGAANVVETVNLPAASRLSISPRATLGSADFSTRVECNEGRNIAVDRTMTWLGTGATVQGAHNSVGVIAPSETWYLPEGSSQWGFESWLLIQNPNGTDANCMVTYMIEGEGPLAVPKVVPANSRATFNMADDIGAKDASIQVDSDRPVIPERAMYRNNRREGHDSIGTVTPAPDYYLAEGTSAWGFTTYVLIQNPNPSEASVDVTYMTASGPVLHPENPIVMPGSSRKTIRVNDYLPDRDFSTRVSGDQPIIAERAMYWDNGTGEAMHDSIGMSNPHDRFYLPDGEVSAGVETWTLVQNPGPVPVQIEVTYMTPDGLGNVTVPALIPANTRMTFNMADAGITGTAAILVQCLTDGEAIMVERAMYWYDRGAGADTIGGFLD
;
A
#
# COMPACT_ATOMS: atom_id res chain seq x y z
N MET A 1 17.47 -70.53 41.36
CA MET A 1 17.89 -71.06 40.03
C MET A 1 16.62 -71.32 39.23
N LYS A 2 16.58 -70.85 37.98
CA LYS A 2 15.54 -71.07 36.94
C LYS A 2 14.26 -70.21 36.99
N ARG A 3 14.15 -69.44 35.89
CA ARG A 3 13.01 -68.75 35.28
C ARG A 3 11.83 -69.72 35.09
N GLY A 4 10.56 -69.32 35.02
CA GLY A 4 9.94 -68.00 35.03
C GLY A 4 8.49 -68.15 34.56
N VAL A 5 7.58 -67.27 34.98
CA VAL A 5 6.28 -66.97 34.33
C VAL A 5 5.81 -65.59 34.82
N PHE A 6 5.33 -64.76 33.89
CA PHE A 6 4.16 -63.85 33.96
C PHE A 6 4.35 -62.41 33.41
N ARG A 7 3.55 -62.16 32.33
CA ARG A 7 2.78 -60.95 31.93
C ARG A 7 3.48 -59.64 31.59
N TYR A 8 3.27 -59.22 30.34
CA TYR A 8 3.15 -57.80 29.94
C TYR A 8 1.84 -57.60 29.16
N PRO A 9 1.10 -56.48 29.35
CA PRO A 9 -0.04 -56.13 28.52
C PRO A 9 0.42 -55.48 27.21
N MET A 10 -0.34 -55.76 26.15
CA MET A 10 -0.16 -55.25 24.79
C MET A 10 -0.77 -53.83 24.73
N LEU A 11 0.07 -52.81 24.58
CA LEU A 11 -0.36 -51.46 24.20
C LEU A 11 -0.22 -51.36 22.67
N ILE A 12 -1.32 -51.13 21.97
CA ILE A 12 -1.35 -50.82 20.54
C ILE A 12 -0.90 -49.36 20.39
N ALA A 13 0.28 -49.15 19.81
CA ALA A 13 0.73 -47.82 19.41
C ALA A 13 0.15 -47.48 18.04
N VAL A 14 -0.77 -46.52 18.00
CA VAL A 14 -1.19 -45.82 16.79
C VAL A 14 -0.10 -44.82 16.44
N VAL A 15 0.53 -44.99 15.27
CA VAL A 15 1.46 -44.01 14.71
C VAL A 15 0.62 -42.91 14.07
N SER A 16 0.45 -41.79 14.78
CA SER A 16 -0.09 -40.55 14.19
C SER A 16 1.00 -39.84 13.41
N CYS A 17 0.94 -39.91 12.08
CA CYS A 17 1.64 -38.97 11.21
C CYS A 17 0.93 -37.61 11.30
N VAL A 18 1.44 -36.71 12.13
CA VAL A 18 1.06 -35.29 12.10
C VAL A 18 1.77 -34.68 10.89
N LEU A 19 1.04 -34.50 9.80
CA LEU A 19 1.44 -33.60 8.72
C LEU A 19 1.16 -32.18 9.24
N LEU A 20 2.20 -31.45 9.65
CA LEU A 20 2.10 -30.01 9.81
C LEU A 20 1.86 -29.42 8.42
N LEU A 21 0.62 -29.07 8.11
CA LEU A 21 0.31 -28.22 6.97
C LEU A 21 0.69 -26.79 7.40
N LEU A 22 1.85 -26.31 6.94
CA LEU A 22 2.19 -24.89 6.97
C LEU A 22 1.17 -24.18 6.06
N MET A 23 0.18 -23.52 6.67
CA MET A 23 -0.58 -22.48 5.98
C MET A 23 0.40 -21.34 5.69
N THR A 24 0.91 -21.29 4.48
CA THR A 24 1.57 -20.10 3.96
C THR A 24 0.48 -19.04 3.80
N VAL A 25 0.42 -18.09 4.75
CA VAL A 25 -0.10 -16.76 4.46
C VAL A 25 0.63 -16.33 3.19
N ALA A 26 -0.11 -15.91 2.16
CA ALA A 26 0.51 -15.36 0.96
C ALA A 26 1.37 -14.17 1.38
N SER A 27 2.67 -14.40 1.56
CA SER A 27 3.63 -13.32 1.73
C SER A 27 3.53 -12.49 0.47
N LEU A 28 3.29 -11.19 0.60
CA LEU A 28 3.63 -10.26 -0.47
C LEU A 28 5.04 -10.63 -0.94
N ALA A 29 5.18 -11.00 -2.21
CA ALA A 29 6.47 -11.42 -2.74
C ALA A 29 7.48 -10.29 -2.47
N ALA A 30 8.61 -10.63 -1.85
CA ALA A 30 9.68 -9.67 -1.60
C ALA A 30 10.02 -8.91 -2.90
N LEU A 31 10.43 -7.65 -2.76
CA LEU A 31 10.76 -6.81 -3.92
C LEU A 31 11.78 -7.52 -4.85
N PRO A 32 11.59 -7.44 -6.18
CA PRO A 32 12.49 -8.08 -7.14
C PRO A 32 13.77 -7.27 -7.23
N TRP A 33 14.73 -7.56 -6.36
CA TRP A 33 16.05 -6.92 -6.37
C TRP A 33 16.91 -7.44 -7.52
N HIS A 34 17.71 -6.54 -8.08
CA HIS A 34 18.68 -6.82 -9.14
C HIS A 34 20.05 -6.24 -8.77
N ASP A 35 21.10 -7.04 -8.94
CA ASP A 35 22.47 -6.54 -8.84
C ASP A 35 22.74 -5.60 -10.03
N SER A 36 23.21 -4.38 -9.74
CA SER A 36 23.62 -3.43 -10.78
C SER A 36 24.90 -3.87 -11.52
N GLY A 37 25.64 -4.83 -10.96
CA GLY A 37 26.75 -5.50 -11.59
C GLY A 37 28.00 -4.63 -11.78
N GLY A 38 28.91 -5.15 -12.61
CA GLY A 38 30.10 -4.43 -13.05
C GLY A 38 31.19 -4.32 -11.97
N PRO A 39 32.00 -3.24 -11.97
CA PRO A 39 33.16 -3.10 -11.10
C PRO A 39 32.84 -2.90 -9.62
N LEU A 40 31.57 -2.67 -9.27
CA LEU A 40 31.13 -2.52 -7.89
C LEU A 40 30.54 -3.81 -7.30
N THR A 41 30.42 -4.89 -8.07
CA THR A 41 29.98 -6.19 -7.53
C THR A 41 30.91 -6.62 -6.40
N GLY A 42 30.33 -6.86 -5.22
CA GLY A 42 31.06 -7.23 -4.01
C GLY A 42 31.77 -6.07 -3.30
N ALA A 43 31.57 -4.82 -3.73
CA ALA A 43 32.16 -3.65 -3.08
C ALA A 43 31.32 -3.20 -1.88
N ASP A 44 31.99 -2.51 -0.93
CA ASP A 44 31.34 -1.80 0.16
C ASP A 44 30.87 -0.42 -0.30
N VAL A 45 29.56 -0.25 -0.46
CA VAL A 45 28.94 1.00 -0.91
C VAL A 45 28.29 1.69 0.28
N LEU A 46 28.91 2.79 0.71
CA LEU A 46 28.55 3.49 1.95
C LEU A 46 27.61 4.67 1.75
N ALA A 47 27.51 5.18 0.52
CA ALA A 47 26.69 6.35 0.22
C ALA A 47 26.14 6.26 -1.20
N LEU A 48 24.88 6.64 -1.36
CA LEU A 48 24.22 6.80 -2.65
C LEU A 48 23.67 8.23 -2.77
N ALA A 49 23.67 8.76 -3.98
CA ALA A 49 22.94 9.99 -4.31
C ALA A 49 22.42 9.92 -5.75
N TYR A 50 21.14 10.24 -5.95
CA TYR A 50 20.50 10.17 -7.28
C TYR A 50 20.39 11.56 -7.93
N ASP A 51 20.73 11.63 -9.21
CA ASP A 51 20.64 12.79 -10.07
C ASP A 51 19.52 12.59 -11.08
N ALA A 52 18.35 13.11 -10.73
CA ALA A 52 17.15 12.99 -11.55
C ALA A 52 17.25 13.76 -12.88
N ASN A 53 18.06 14.82 -12.96
CA ASN A 53 18.19 15.62 -14.18
C ASN A 53 18.94 14.88 -15.29
N HIS A 54 19.82 13.95 -14.93
CA HIS A 54 20.65 13.21 -15.88
C HIS A 54 20.47 11.69 -15.82
N ASN A 55 19.55 11.17 -15.00
CA ASN A 55 19.35 9.74 -14.76
C ASN A 55 20.63 9.02 -14.30
N LEU A 56 21.35 9.62 -13.33
CA LEU A 56 22.60 9.07 -12.81
C LEU A 56 22.46 8.69 -11.33
N LEU A 57 23.05 7.55 -10.96
CA LEU A 57 23.26 7.18 -9.56
C LEU A 57 24.74 7.33 -9.22
N TYR A 58 25.05 8.11 -8.18
CA TYR A 58 26.40 8.20 -7.64
C TYR A 58 26.57 7.26 -6.45
N ALA A 59 27.70 6.56 -6.40
CA ALA A 59 28.05 5.67 -5.30
C ALA A 59 29.39 6.06 -4.68
N GLY A 60 29.38 6.22 -3.35
CA GLY A 60 30.57 6.37 -2.52
C GLY A 60 31.02 5.01 -2.01
N VAL A 61 32.27 4.65 -2.29
CA VAL A 61 32.77 3.28 -2.08
C VAL A 61 33.88 3.29 -1.04
N ALA A 62 33.91 2.27 -0.17
CA ALA A 62 35.01 2.06 0.76
C ALA A 62 36.15 1.31 0.08
N THR A 63 35.94 0.02 -0.24
CA THR A 63 36.94 -0.83 -0.87
C THR A 63 37.17 -0.43 -2.34
N GLY A 64 38.40 -0.04 -2.69
CA GLY A 64 38.73 0.51 -4.01
C GLY A 64 38.48 2.02 -4.14
N GLY A 65 37.84 2.63 -3.13
CA GLY A 65 37.75 4.08 -2.88
C GLY A 65 37.04 4.93 -3.94
N GLY A 66 36.71 6.15 -3.54
CA GLY A 66 36.25 7.21 -4.40
C GLY A 66 34.77 7.19 -4.72
N VAL A 67 34.42 7.90 -5.79
CA VAL A 67 33.04 8.11 -6.25
C VAL A 67 32.91 7.52 -7.64
N TRP A 68 31.84 6.75 -7.82
CA TRP A 68 31.43 6.16 -9.07
C TRP A 68 30.10 6.74 -9.52
N ALA A 69 29.87 6.78 -10.82
CA ALA A 69 28.60 7.19 -11.42
C ALA A 69 28.07 6.05 -12.29
N CYS A 70 26.78 5.78 -12.19
CA CYS A 70 26.06 4.79 -12.99
C CYS A 70 25.09 5.49 -13.94
N GLY A 71 25.28 5.28 -15.24
CA GLY A 71 24.29 5.63 -16.26
C GLY A 71 23.14 4.62 -16.27
N ASP A 72 21.91 5.11 -16.44
CA ASP A 72 20.70 4.30 -16.58
C ASP A 72 20.56 3.20 -15.51
N PRO A 73 20.62 3.55 -14.21
CA PRO A 73 20.98 2.63 -13.12
C PRO A 73 19.98 1.50 -12.84
N TYR A 74 18.78 1.55 -13.40
CA TYR A 74 17.71 0.56 -13.20
C TYR A 74 17.16 -0.02 -14.52
N THR A 75 17.82 0.25 -15.66
CA THR A 75 17.47 -0.33 -16.96
C THR A 75 18.67 -0.95 -17.65
N ASN A 76 19.83 -0.31 -17.59
CA ASN A 76 21.10 -0.83 -18.12
C ASN A 76 22.29 -0.20 -17.37
N PRO A 77 22.54 -0.61 -16.12
CA PRO A 77 23.51 0.04 -15.25
C PRO A 77 24.94 -0.01 -15.82
N GLN A 78 25.58 1.14 -15.97
CA GLN A 78 26.97 1.26 -16.43
C GLN A 78 27.80 2.14 -15.50
N TRP A 79 28.68 1.52 -14.71
CA TRP A 79 29.50 2.20 -13.70
C TRP A 79 30.82 2.74 -14.25
N VAL A 80 31.10 4.01 -13.98
CA VAL A 80 32.36 4.69 -14.26
C VAL A 80 32.89 5.37 -13.01
N LYS A 81 34.16 5.14 -12.67
CA LYS A 81 34.81 5.87 -11.57
C LYS A 81 35.04 7.33 -11.99
N ILE A 82 34.48 8.26 -11.23
CA ILE A 82 34.52 9.70 -11.55
C ILE A 82 35.50 10.50 -10.68
N SER A 83 36.08 9.88 -9.64
CA SER A 83 37.17 10.46 -8.87
C SER A 83 38.51 9.72 -9.09
N GLY A 84 39.61 10.48 -9.08
CA GLY A 84 40.98 9.98 -9.28
C GLY A 84 41.95 10.50 -8.21
N ALA A 85 43.22 10.12 -8.31
CA ALA A 85 44.31 10.73 -7.55
C ALA A 85 44.82 11.99 -8.28
N PRO A 86 45.25 13.05 -7.57
CA PRO A 86 45.47 13.15 -6.12
C PRO A 86 44.24 13.57 -5.29
N ASN A 87 43.05 13.59 -5.89
CA ASN A 87 41.78 13.89 -5.24
C ASN A 87 41.28 12.69 -4.40
N ILE A 88 39.97 12.46 -4.30
CA ILE A 88 39.39 11.47 -3.38
C ILE A 88 39.40 10.03 -3.89
N GLY A 89 40.06 9.74 -5.02
CA GLY A 89 39.99 8.43 -5.68
C GLY A 89 40.47 7.24 -4.84
N ASN A 90 41.29 7.47 -3.82
CA ASN A 90 41.87 6.43 -2.95
C ASN A 90 41.24 6.37 -1.55
N TYR A 91 40.28 7.25 -1.26
CA TYR A 91 39.67 7.37 0.07
C TYR A 91 38.26 6.78 0.06
N GLU A 92 37.81 6.29 1.21
CA GLU A 92 36.42 5.91 1.39
C GLU A 92 35.53 7.15 1.24
N VAL A 93 34.36 6.99 0.64
CA VAL A 93 33.37 8.06 0.56
C VAL A 93 32.14 7.66 1.36
N ARG A 94 31.92 8.35 2.49
CA ARG A 94 30.92 7.95 3.50
C ARG A 94 29.58 8.66 3.39
N SER A 95 29.53 9.78 2.67
CA SER A 95 28.29 10.50 2.40
C SER A 95 28.42 11.28 1.09
N LEU A 96 27.31 11.38 0.38
CA LEU A 96 27.16 12.08 -0.89
C LEU A 96 25.94 12.98 -0.83
N ALA A 97 26.03 14.18 -1.38
CA ALA A 97 24.88 15.06 -1.55
C ALA A 97 24.94 15.72 -2.93
N TYR A 98 23.86 15.62 -3.72
CA TYR A 98 23.77 16.20 -5.05
C TYR A 98 22.86 17.43 -5.07
N ASP A 99 23.37 18.53 -5.61
CA ASP A 99 22.63 19.76 -5.85
C ASP A 99 22.21 19.84 -7.34
N PRO A 100 20.96 19.48 -7.68
CA PRO A 100 20.47 19.53 -9.06
C PRO A 100 20.36 20.96 -9.60
N GLN A 101 20.20 21.98 -8.75
CA GLN A 101 20.07 23.38 -9.21
C GLN A 101 21.39 23.93 -9.75
N ARG A 102 22.51 23.43 -9.21
CA ARG A 102 23.86 23.90 -9.54
C ARG A 102 24.71 22.86 -10.27
N ASN A 103 24.19 21.65 -10.44
CA ASN A 103 24.89 20.50 -11.02
C ASN A 103 26.22 20.21 -10.28
N LEU A 104 26.13 20.09 -8.96
CA LEU A 104 27.27 19.87 -8.07
C LEU A 104 27.06 18.63 -7.22
N LEU A 105 28.10 17.79 -7.12
CA LEU A 105 28.12 16.64 -6.21
C LEU A 105 29.11 16.92 -5.07
N TYR A 106 28.68 16.77 -3.84
CA TYR A 106 29.52 16.86 -2.65
C TYR A 106 29.81 15.46 -2.10
N ALA A 107 31.04 15.24 -1.66
CA ALA A 107 31.49 13.95 -1.14
C ALA A 107 32.31 14.13 0.13
N ALA A 108 31.99 13.35 1.16
CA ALA A 108 32.72 13.26 2.41
C ALA A 108 33.76 12.14 2.33
N ALA A 109 35.04 12.48 2.34
CA ALA A 109 36.13 11.52 2.18
C ALA A 109 36.75 11.12 3.53
N TYR A 110 37.13 9.85 3.66
CA TYR A 110 37.78 9.29 4.84
C TYR A 110 38.93 8.36 4.45
N ASP A 111 40.09 8.57 5.08
CA ASP A 111 41.26 7.71 4.91
C ASP A 111 41.28 6.67 6.03
N ASN A 112 40.83 5.47 5.72
CA ASN A 112 40.80 4.35 6.65
C ASN A 112 42.21 3.85 7.00
N GLY A 113 43.19 4.01 6.10
CA GLY A 113 44.57 3.61 6.36
C GLY A 113 45.21 4.42 7.48
N THR A 114 44.83 5.69 7.63
CA THR A 114 45.29 6.57 8.72
C THR A 114 44.23 6.88 9.76
N ALA A 115 43.02 6.34 9.61
CA ALA A 115 41.84 6.64 10.42
C ALA A 115 41.52 8.14 10.53
N THR A 116 41.75 8.92 9.46
CA THR A 116 41.55 10.37 9.43
C THR A 116 40.54 10.80 8.39
N GLY A 117 39.71 11.78 8.72
CA GLY A 117 38.94 12.55 7.75
C GLY A 117 39.82 13.15 6.66
N ARG A 118 39.23 13.32 5.47
CA ARG A 118 39.82 14.03 4.32
C ARG A 118 38.89 15.13 3.82
N GLY A 119 38.00 15.60 4.70
CA GLY A 119 37.14 16.73 4.44
C GLY A 119 36.04 16.50 3.42
N VAL A 120 35.45 17.61 2.97
CA VAL A 120 34.39 17.68 1.97
C VAL A 120 34.96 18.13 0.64
N TRP A 121 34.63 17.37 -0.39
CA TRP A 121 35.04 17.63 -1.77
C TRP A 121 33.83 17.94 -2.62
N ARG A 122 33.98 18.87 -3.56
CA ARG A 122 32.96 19.25 -4.53
C ARG A 122 33.39 18.84 -5.92
N CYS A 123 32.54 18.09 -6.63
CA CYS A 123 32.64 17.82 -8.04
C CYS A 123 31.73 18.78 -8.82
N SER A 124 32.29 19.49 -9.78
CA SER A 124 31.52 20.29 -10.74
C SER A 124 31.30 19.54 -12.03
N ASN A 125 30.07 19.52 -12.52
CA ASN A 125 29.64 18.77 -13.70
C ASN A 125 29.97 17.27 -13.64
N PRO A 126 29.50 16.56 -12.59
CA PRO A 126 29.86 15.17 -12.34
C PRO A 126 29.56 14.21 -13.51
N GLN A 127 28.55 14.51 -14.33
CA GLN A 127 28.17 13.72 -15.50
C GLN A 127 29.17 13.82 -16.67
N HIS A 128 29.96 14.89 -16.74
CA HIS A 128 30.81 15.17 -17.90
C HIS A 128 32.25 14.67 -17.69
N SER A 129 32.96 14.39 -18.79
CA SER A 129 34.38 14.00 -18.75
C SER A 129 35.31 15.13 -18.26
N SER A 130 34.87 16.39 -18.41
CA SER A 130 35.59 17.59 -17.95
C SER A 130 35.34 17.94 -16.48
N ARG A 131 34.73 17.05 -15.71
CA ARG A 131 34.47 17.22 -14.28
C ARG A 131 35.72 17.62 -13.51
N THR A 132 35.54 18.48 -12.51
CA THR A 132 36.64 18.94 -11.65
C THR A 132 36.29 18.74 -10.19
N TRP A 133 37.27 18.27 -9.40
CA TRP A 133 37.14 18.09 -7.96
C TRP A 133 37.90 19.19 -7.21
N ALA A 134 37.25 19.81 -6.22
CA ALA A 134 37.85 20.80 -5.34
C ALA A 134 37.68 20.39 -3.88
N HIS A 135 38.75 20.50 -3.09
CA HIS A 135 38.68 20.29 -1.64
C HIS A 135 38.18 21.56 -0.95
N ILE A 136 36.90 21.58 -0.55
CA ILE A 136 36.23 22.81 -0.12
C ILE A 136 36.28 23.05 1.40
N SER A 137 36.68 22.05 2.19
CA SER A 137 36.91 22.17 3.64
C SER A 137 38.39 22.31 4.02
N SER A 138 39.28 22.38 3.03
CA SER A 138 40.73 22.36 3.25
C SER A 138 41.18 23.35 4.32
N GLY A 139 41.76 22.83 5.41
CA GLY A 139 42.27 23.66 6.51
C GLY A 139 41.20 24.30 7.39
N ALA A 140 39.93 23.90 7.28
CA ALA A 140 38.81 24.42 8.08
C ALA A 140 38.67 23.77 9.47
N GLY A 141 39.74 23.14 9.99
CA GLY A 141 39.76 22.53 11.33
C GLY A 141 39.23 21.10 11.35
N ALA A 142 38.42 20.76 12.36
CA ALA A 142 38.03 19.37 12.63
C ALA A 142 37.24 18.70 11.49
N ILE A 143 36.49 19.47 10.68
CA ILE A 143 35.81 18.93 9.49
C ILE A 143 36.78 18.29 8.49
N ASP A 144 38.05 18.70 8.50
CA ASP A 144 39.06 18.18 7.58
C ASP A 144 39.75 16.91 8.10
N THR A 145 39.61 16.60 9.39
CA THR A 145 40.36 15.53 10.07
C THR A 145 39.47 14.49 10.76
N ASP A 146 38.22 14.84 11.06
CA ASP A 146 37.23 13.93 11.65
C ASP A 146 36.44 13.19 10.57
N ARG A 147 35.86 12.04 10.94
CA ARG A 147 34.95 11.30 10.09
C ARG A 147 33.63 12.07 9.97
N ILE A 148 33.25 12.41 8.75
CA ILE A 148 31.94 12.97 8.41
C ILE A 148 30.97 11.80 8.20
N SER A 149 29.86 11.80 8.94
CA SER A 149 28.85 10.74 8.90
C SER A 149 27.77 11.04 7.86
N SER A 150 27.34 12.30 7.73
CA SER A 150 26.25 12.70 6.84
C SER A 150 26.48 14.10 6.27
N LEU A 151 26.03 14.31 5.04
CA LEU A 151 26.03 15.57 4.30
C LEU A 151 24.60 15.86 3.88
N GLU A 152 24.12 17.09 4.15
CA GLU A 152 22.74 17.47 3.82
C GLU A 152 22.67 18.88 3.21
N LEU A 153 21.71 19.12 2.31
CA LEU A 153 21.66 20.34 1.50
C LEU A 153 20.42 21.18 1.77
N ASP A 154 20.64 22.45 2.08
CA ASP A 154 19.65 23.48 1.83
C ASP A 154 19.93 24.13 0.47
N ARG A 155 19.26 23.57 -0.54
CA ARG A 155 19.42 23.94 -1.96
C ARG A 155 18.97 25.37 -2.21
N GLY A 156 17.92 25.82 -1.50
CA GLY A 156 17.31 27.15 -1.64
C GLY A 156 18.26 28.26 -1.20
N HIS A 157 18.94 28.09 -0.07
CA HIS A 157 19.86 29.10 0.45
C HIS A 157 21.34 28.85 0.12
N ASN A 158 21.65 27.83 -0.69
CA ASN A 158 23.02 27.46 -1.07
C ASN A 158 23.89 27.18 0.18
N LEU A 159 23.42 26.26 1.02
CA LEU A 159 24.14 25.79 2.21
C LEU A 159 24.37 24.28 2.13
N LEU A 160 25.47 23.84 2.73
CA LEU A 160 25.79 22.43 2.91
C LEU A 160 26.08 22.20 4.39
N PHE A 161 25.41 21.21 4.97
CA PHE A 161 25.64 20.78 6.34
C PHE A 161 26.47 19.50 6.34
N ALA A 162 27.33 19.35 7.33
CA ALA A 162 28.16 18.17 7.52
C ALA A 162 28.11 17.74 8.99
N GLY A 163 27.59 16.55 9.25
CA GLY A 163 27.56 15.93 10.58
C GLY A 163 28.84 15.15 10.81
N LEU A 164 29.53 15.41 11.92
CA LEU A 164 30.77 14.73 12.28
C LEU A 164 30.51 13.65 13.34
N TYR A 165 31.17 12.51 13.20
CA TYR A 165 31.05 11.36 14.10
C TYR A 165 31.50 11.70 15.53
N SER A 166 32.67 12.32 15.70
CA SER A 166 33.20 12.73 17.02
C SER A 166 33.05 14.22 17.31
N GLY A 167 32.47 14.96 16.34
CA GLY A 167 32.53 16.40 16.26
C GLY A 167 31.20 17.10 16.43
N LYS A 168 30.97 18.14 15.62
CA LYS A 168 29.79 19.01 15.65
C LYS A 168 29.11 18.99 14.28
N VAL A 169 27.90 19.53 14.18
CA VAL A 169 27.33 19.89 12.88
C VAL A 169 28.05 21.13 12.32
N TRP A 170 28.66 20.98 11.15
CA TRP A 170 29.28 22.06 10.40
C TRP A 170 28.37 22.57 9.30
N ARG A 171 28.47 23.86 8.98
CA ARG A 171 27.76 24.50 7.88
C ARG A 171 28.74 25.22 6.98
N ALA A 172 28.69 24.94 5.68
CA ALA A 172 29.30 25.74 4.65
C ALA A 172 28.31 26.76 4.10
N LYS A 173 28.70 28.04 4.12
CA LYS A 173 28.04 29.06 3.29
C LYS A 173 28.65 29.06 1.90
N SER A 174 27.79 29.17 0.89
CA SER A 174 28.21 29.21 -0.52
C SER A 174 29.14 28.04 -0.93
N PRO A 175 28.75 26.78 -0.64
CA PRO A 175 29.56 25.61 -0.95
C PRO A 175 29.78 25.45 -2.46
N SER A 176 28.96 26.08 -3.31
CA SER A 176 29.13 26.16 -4.76
C SER A 176 30.26 27.07 -5.23
N GLY A 177 30.73 27.99 -4.38
CA GLY A 177 31.81 28.94 -4.67
C GLY A 177 32.97 28.83 -3.69
N SER A 178 33.25 29.90 -2.95
CA SER A 178 34.25 29.93 -1.88
C SER A 178 33.59 29.58 -0.55
N ALA A 179 33.61 28.30 -0.20
CA ALA A 179 32.97 27.81 1.02
C ALA A 179 33.61 28.41 2.28
N THR A 180 32.79 28.88 3.22
CA THR A 180 33.21 29.24 4.58
C THR A 180 32.50 28.36 5.59
N TRP A 181 33.28 27.75 6.48
CA TRP A 181 32.80 26.71 7.39
C TRP A 181 32.68 27.22 8.83
N GLU A 182 31.56 26.92 9.46
CA GLU A 182 31.26 27.25 10.86
C GLU A 182 30.74 25.97 11.56
N SER A 183 31.01 25.77 12.85
CA SER A 183 30.57 24.56 13.62
C SER A 183 29.56 24.90 14.72
N SER A 184 28.61 23.99 15.05
CA SER A 184 27.62 24.16 16.12
C SER A 184 27.66 23.03 17.18
N VAL A 185 26.62 22.21 17.35
CA VAL A 185 26.48 21.21 18.45
C VAL A 185 26.85 19.78 18.01
N GLY A 186 27.23 18.96 18.99
CA GLY A 186 27.05 17.49 19.07
C GLY A 186 27.60 16.54 17.99
N SER A 187 28.05 15.38 18.43
CA SER A 187 28.35 14.23 17.56
C SER A 187 27.09 13.82 16.79
N THR A 188 27.22 13.64 15.48
CA THR A 188 26.09 13.46 14.57
C THR A 188 26.27 12.18 13.74
N TYR A 189 25.24 11.36 13.71
CA TYR A 189 25.15 10.21 12.81
C TYR A 189 24.49 10.59 11.50
N ASP A 190 23.38 11.32 11.56
CA ASP A 190 22.60 11.64 10.37
C ASP A 190 21.98 13.05 10.42
N LEU A 191 21.69 13.60 9.25
CA LEU A 191 21.13 14.94 9.06
C LEU A 191 19.99 14.86 8.05
N GLU A 192 18.91 15.61 8.31
CA GLU A 192 17.76 15.67 7.42
C GLU A 192 17.21 17.11 7.40
N TYR A 193 17.00 17.70 6.23
CA TYR A 193 16.58 19.09 6.08
C TYR A 193 15.14 19.18 5.55
N ASP A 194 14.25 19.80 6.32
CA ASP A 194 12.88 20.14 5.91
C ASP A 194 12.90 21.46 5.16
N ALA A 195 12.83 21.39 3.83
CA ALA A 195 12.82 22.58 2.98
C ALA A 195 11.52 23.38 3.10
N THR A 196 10.40 22.72 3.45
CA THR A 196 9.09 23.37 3.59
C THR A 196 9.03 24.27 4.82
N ARG A 197 9.73 23.87 5.90
CA ARG A 197 9.70 24.57 7.20
C ARG A 197 11.00 25.27 7.54
N ASN A 198 12.04 25.12 6.71
CA ASN A 198 13.40 25.63 6.98
C ASN A 198 13.93 25.11 8.32
N VAL A 199 13.92 23.79 8.51
CA VAL A 199 14.38 23.13 9.74
C VAL A 199 15.42 22.07 9.41
N LEU A 200 16.54 22.09 10.12
CA LEU A 200 17.54 21.02 10.05
C LEU A 200 17.42 20.12 11.28
N TYR A 201 17.25 18.83 11.05
CA TYR A 201 17.27 17.78 12.06
C TYR A 201 18.64 17.11 12.09
N ALA A 202 19.08 16.72 13.29
CA ALA A 202 20.30 15.97 13.51
C ALA A 202 20.02 14.78 14.43
N GLY A 203 20.35 13.59 13.94
CA GLY A 203 20.44 12.37 14.74
C GLY A 203 21.79 12.36 15.44
N THR A 204 21.77 12.37 16.78
CA THR A 204 22.98 12.61 17.58
C THR A 204 23.39 11.41 18.41
N ASN A 205 24.65 11.41 18.85
CA ASN A 205 25.11 10.49 19.89
C ASN A 205 24.68 11.01 21.27
N ALA A 206 24.00 10.17 22.05
CA ALA A 206 23.58 10.42 23.43
C ALA A 206 22.73 11.70 23.65
N SER A 207 22.06 12.20 22.62
CA SER A 207 21.17 13.36 22.70
C SER A 207 19.89 13.19 21.87
N GLY A 208 19.61 11.96 21.41
CA GLY A 208 18.48 11.64 20.55
C GLY A 208 18.46 12.47 19.28
N VAL A 209 17.33 13.10 19.00
CA VAL A 209 17.16 14.00 17.84
C VAL A 209 17.17 15.44 18.30
N MET A 210 18.01 16.25 17.66
CA MET A 210 18.09 17.69 17.84
C MET A 210 17.61 18.40 16.57
N ARG A 211 17.07 19.62 16.69
CA ARG A 211 16.71 20.45 15.55
C ARG A 211 17.20 21.89 15.68
N THR A 212 17.36 22.57 14.56
CA THR A 212 17.41 24.03 14.50
C THR A 212 16.41 24.56 13.47
N SER A 213 15.64 25.58 13.85
CA SER A 213 14.56 26.14 13.04
C SER A 213 14.97 27.34 12.18
N THR A 214 16.27 27.66 12.16
CA THR A 214 16.82 28.77 11.37
C THR A 214 18.23 28.40 10.84
N PRO A 215 18.34 27.35 10.02
CA PRO A 215 19.63 26.85 9.57
C PRO A 215 20.42 27.85 8.69
N ASP A 216 19.72 28.84 8.14
CA ASP A 216 20.21 29.91 7.28
C ASP A 216 20.68 31.18 8.01
N VAL A 217 20.71 31.19 9.36
CA VAL A 217 21.11 32.39 10.13
C VAL A 217 22.49 32.96 9.78
N ALA A 218 22.66 34.26 10.01
CA ALA A 218 23.93 34.95 9.78
C ALA A 218 25.12 34.37 10.58
N ILE A 219 24.91 33.89 11.82
CA ILE A 219 25.98 33.35 12.69
C ILE A 219 25.60 31.94 13.14
N TRP A 220 26.29 30.91 12.61
CA TRP A 220 26.00 29.50 12.92
C TRP A 220 26.42 29.07 14.32
N ALA A 221 27.52 29.63 14.81
CA ALA A 221 28.19 29.17 16.02
C ALA A 221 27.32 29.32 17.29
N THR A 222 26.35 30.23 17.26
CA THR A 222 25.43 30.53 18.37
C THR A 222 24.00 30.14 18.07
N THR A 223 23.74 29.41 16.98
CA THR A 223 22.39 28.99 16.61
C THR A 223 21.82 28.07 17.70
N PRO A 224 20.61 28.33 18.21
CA PRO A 224 19.99 27.46 19.19
C PRO A 224 19.61 26.12 18.55
N TRP A 225 19.87 25.05 19.29
CA TRP A 225 19.39 23.70 19.00
C TRP A 225 18.37 23.30 20.06
N THR A 226 17.25 22.76 19.60
CA THR A 226 16.17 22.27 20.46
C THR A 226 16.12 20.76 20.36
N GLN A 227 16.05 20.08 21.49
CA GLN A 227 15.85 18.65 21.53
C GLN A 227 14.41 18.31 21.12
N VAL A 228 14.28 17.40 20.15
CA VAL A 228 12.99 16.95 19.60
C VAL A 228 12.51 15.71 20.34
N THR A 229 13.44 14.86 20.79
CA THR A 229 13.10 13.71 21.64
C THR A 229 12.66 14.19 23.04
N PRO A 230 11.66 13.51 23.65
CA PRO A 230 11.20 13.84 24.99
C PRO A 230 12.30 13.57 26.01
N VAL A 231 12.10 14.05 27.24
CA VAL A 231 12.99 13.83 28.40
C VAL A 231 13.35 12.34 28.60
N PRO A 232 14.42 12.01 29.35
CA PRO A 232 15.01 10.67 29.40
C PRO A 232 14.00 9.51 29.59
N PRO A 233 14.26 8.32 29.01
CA PRO A 233 15.56 7.90 28.48
C PRO A 233 15.80 8.22 26.99
N MET A 234 14.78 8.50 26.18
CA MET A 234 14.94 8.71 24.73
C MET A 234 15.83 9.91 24.37
N SER A 235 15.88 10.93 25.23
CA SER A 235 16.81 12.05 25.09
C SER A 235 18.28 11.66 25.19
N THR A 236 18.61 10.49 25.73
CA THR A 236 20.00 10.02 25.92
C THR A 236 20.38 8.90 24.97
N TRP A 237 19.49 8.54 24.05
CA TRP A 237 19.71 7.51 23.05
C TRP A 237 20.54 8.05 21.89
N ASP A 238 21.16 7.15 21.14
CA ASP A 238 21.75 7.46 19.84
C ASP A 238 20.64 7.42 18.78
N ALA A 239 20.52 8.48 17.99
CA ALA A 239 19.68 8.49 16.79
C ALA A 239 20.56 8.30 15.55
N THR A 240 20.43 7.15 14.89
CA THR A 240 21.44 6.60 13.96
C THR A 240 21.12 6.80 12.49
N ALA A 241 19.83 6.88 12.15
CA ALA A 241 19.33 7.17 10.81
C ALA A 241 18.06 8.00 10.92
N LEU A 242 17.86 8.93 9.98
CA LEU A 242 16.67 9.77 9.88
C LEU A 242 16.01 9.60 8.51
N ALA A 243 14.70 9.85 8.46
CA ALA A 243 13.97 10.07 7.20
C ALA A 243 12.79 10.99 7.46
N LEU A 244 12.37 11.78 6.46
CA LEU A 244 11.35 12.82 6.63
C LEU A 244 10.19 12.67 5.64
N ASP A 245 8.98 12.70 6.18
CA ASP A 245 7.76 13.06 5.44
C ASP A 245 7.55 14.57 5.60
N GLU A 246 8.14 15.33 4.67
CA GLU A 246 8.03 16.80 4.65
C GLU A 246 6.58 17.26 4.54
N GLY A 247 5.76 16.53 3.78
CA GLY A 247 4.36 16.88 3.52
C GLY A 247 3.53 16.86 4.80
N ARG A 248 3.72 15.85 5.65
CA ARG A 248 2.93 15.66 6.88
C ARG A 248 3.60 16.18 8.15
N ASN A 249 4.82 16.70 8.08
CA ASN A 249 5.61 17.07 9.26
C ASN A 249 5.82 15.85 10.16
N ILE A 250 6.39 14.78 9.60
CA ILE A 250 6.65 13.54 10.33
C ILE A 250 8.10 13.12 10.11
N LEU A 251 8.84 12.92 11.20
CA LEU A 251 10.22 12.46 11.18
C LEU A 251 10.29 11.02 11.66
N TYR A 252 11.02 10.18 10.95
CA TYR A 252 11.34 8.81 11.35
C TYR A 252 12.79 8.76 11.84
N ALA A 253 13.03 7.99 12.90
CA ALA A 253 14.37 7.82 13.46
C ALA A 253 14.61 6.39 13.92
N GLY A 254 15.81 5.90 13.64
CA GLY A 254 16.35 4.68 14.24
C GLY A 254 17.09 4.97 15.54
N PHE A 255 16.80 4.24 16.61
CA PHE A 255 17.39 4.49 17.94
C PHE A 255 18.22 3.33 18.50
N ILE A 256 19.21 3.67 19.34
CA ILE A 256 19.93 2.74 20.21
C ILE A 256 19.90 3.26 21.65
N ASP A 257 19.48 2.43 22.61
CA ASP A 257 19.58 2.77 24.03
C ASP A 257 21.01 2.52 24.55
N THR A 258 21.73 3.60 24.82
CA THR A 258 23.12 3.57 25.31
C THR A 258 23.23 3.19 26.80
N GLY A 259 22.12 3.25 27.55
CA GLY A 259 22.04 2.83 28.96
C GLY A 259 21.47 1.42 29.16
N GLY A 260 20.95 0.82 28.08
CA GLY A 260 20.32 -0.50 28.04
C GLY A 260 21.09 -1.51 27.17
N PRO A 261 20.59 -2.75 27.02
CA PRO A 261 21.28 -3.81 26.29
C PRO A 261 21.04 -3.86 24.77
N SER A 262 20.23 -2.98 24.16
CA SER A 262 19.67 -3.27 22.83
C SER A 262 19.39 -2.05 21.93
N ALA A 263 19.40 -2.31 20.63
CA ALA A 263 18.84 -1.40 19.64
C ALA A 263 17.32 -1.29 19.81
N GLU A 264 16.77 -0.13 19.48
CA GLU A 264 15.36 0.23 19.74
C GLU A 264 14.52 0.32 18.46
N GLY A 265 15.09 -0.07 17.31
CA GLY A 265 14.40 -0.06 16.03
C GLY A 265 13.94 1.33 15.60
N VAL A 266 12.79 1.40 14.94
CA VAL A 266 12.27 2.60 14.28
C VAL A 266 11.16 3.26 15.08
N HIS A 267 11.26 4.58 15.23
CA HIS A 267 10.24 5.41 15.85
C HIS A 267 9.79 6.52 14.90
N ARG A 268 8.52 6.91 15.03
CA ARG A 268 7.89 8.03 14.32
C ARG A 268 7.69 9.20 15.27
N CYS A 269 8.04 10.41 14.82
CA CYS A 269 7.72 11.67 15.48
C CYS A 269 6.71 12.48 14.66
N THR A 270 5.52 12.72 15.21
CA THR A 270 4.57 13.67 14.63
C THR A 270 4.84 15.09 15.14
N GLY A 271 4.77 16.08 14.24
CA GLY A 271 5.04 17.48 14.58
C GLY A 271 6.46 17.81 15.04
N PRO A 272 7.53 17.23 14.45
CA PRO A 272 8.92 17.38 14.91
C PRO A 272 9.44 18.81 14.79
N SER A 273 8.76 19.73 14.10
CA SER A 273 9.08 21.17 14.04
C SER A 273 8.27 22.03 15.04
N GLY A 274 7.22 21.47 15.65
CA GLY A 274 6.29 22.18 16.54
C GLY A 274 6.74 22.23 18.01
N GLY A 275 5.88 22.78 18.88
CA GLY A 275 6.16 22.91 20.32
C GLY A 275 5.94 21.64 21.15
N ALA A 276 5.31 20.60 20.57
CA ALA A 276 4.97 19.36 21.26
C ALA A 276 5.17 18.14 20.32
N PRO A 277 6.42 17.77 20.01
CA PRO A 277 6.70 16.56 19.24
C PRO A 277 6.20 15.31 19.98
N SER A 278 5.51 14.41 19.27
CA SER A 278 5.02 13.15 19.84
C SER A 278 5.71 11.97 19.18
N TRP A 279 6.32 11.10 19.98
CA TRP A 279 7.07 9.94 19.51
C TRP A 279 6.32 8.63 19.76
N THR A 280 6.27 7.77 18.75
CA THR A 280 5.67 6.44 18.80
C THR A 280 6.67 5.43 18.25
N LYS A 281 6.96 4.35 18.98
CA LYS A 281 7.73 3.21 18.44
C LYS A 281 6.86 2.52 17.39
N ILE A 282 7.37 2.40 16.18
CA ILE A 282 6.63 1.82 15.05
C ILE A 282 7.28 0.53 14.56
N SER A 283 7.92 -0.24 15.44
CA SER A 283 8.61 -1.51 15.15
C SER A 283 8.64 -2.39 16.40
N GLY A 284 8.65 -3.71 16.26
CA GLY A 284 8.58 -4.68 17.36
C GLY A 284 9.53 -5.88 17.25
N ALA A 285 9.41 -6.81 18.20
CA ALA A 285 10.18 -8.04 18.18
C ALA A 285 9.74 -8.92 16.99
N GLY A 286 10.70 -9.39 16.19
CA GLY A 286 10.45 -10.16 14.96
C GLY A 286 10.44 -9.33 13.68
N ASP A 287 10.46 -8.00 13.78
CA ASP A 287 10.77 -7.09 12.66
C ASP A 287 12.11 -6.37 12.89
N VAL A 288 12.24 -5.10 12.49
CA VAL A 288 13.41 -4.24 12.71
C VAL A 288 13.52 -3.69 14.15
N GLY A 289 12.58 -4.01 15.05
CA GLY A 289 12.47 -3.43 16.41
C GLY A 289 13.64 -3.66 17.36
N ASP A 290 14.45 -4.69 17.11
CA ASP A 290 15.64 -5.05 17.89
C ASP A 290 16.95 -4.87 17.08
N GLN A 291 16.88 -4.17 15.95
CA GLN A 291 18.03 -3.96 15.05
C GLN A 291 18.58 -2.54 15.15
N ILE A 292 19.89 -2.42 14.96
CA ILE A 292 20.52 -1.11 14.72
C ILE A 292 20.07 -0.66 13.33
N ILE A 293 19.53 0.55 13.20
CA ILE A 293 19.08 1.04 11.90
C ILE A 293 20.21 1.85 11.27
N LEU A 294 20.65 1.47 10.06
CA LEU A 294 21.77 2.15 9.39
C LEU A 294 21.31 3.10 8.29
N SER A 295 20.16 2.83 7.70
CA SER A 295 19.58 3.70 6.67
C SER A 295 18.05 3.68 6.75
N LEU A 296 17.46 4.84 6.55
CA LEU A 296 16.02 5.04 6.41
C LEU A 296 15.76 5.87 5.16
N LEU A 297 14.68 5.58 4.46
CA LEU A 297 14.23 6.40 3.33
C LEU A 297 12.71 6.37 3.26
N TYR A 298 12.08 7.54 3.26
CA TYR A 298 10.64 7.67 3.13
C TYR A 298 10.23 7.87 1.66
N ASP A 299 9.34 7.01 1.18
CA ASP A 299 8.68 7.10 -0.12
C ASP A 299 7.35 7.82 0.05
N ALA A 300 7.35 9.12 -0.23
CA ALA A 300 6.15 9.95 -0.20
C ALA A 300 5.13 9.59 -1.30
N VAL A 301 5.56 8.89 -2.36
CA VAL A 301 4.70 8.49 -3.48
C VAL A 301 3.78 7.35 -3.04
N ARG A 302 4.32 6.35 -2.32
CA ARG A 302 3.59 5.16 -1.86
C ARG A 302 3.24 5.15 -0.38
N ASN A 303 3.65 6.18 0.37
CA ASN A 303 3.55 6.21 1.83
C ASN A 303 4.23 5.00 2.49
N ARG A 304 5.48 4.74 2.13
CA ARG A 304 6.27 3.62 2.66
C ARG A 304 7.56 4.12 3.28
N LEU A 305 8.03 3.42 4.31
CA LEU A 305 9.36 3.66 4.88
C LEU A 305 10.23 2.44 4.61
N TYR A 306 11.33 2.64 3.90
CA TYR A 306 12.34 1.61 3.65
C TYR A 306 13.43 1.71 4.71
N CYS A 307 13.91 0.54 5.15
CA CYS A 307 14.82 0.41 6.27
C CYS A 307 15.92 -0.62 5.95
N GLY A 308 17.17 -0.20 6.13
CA GLY A 308 18.34 -1.06 6.14
C GLY A 308 18.81 -1.32 7.58
N PRO A 309 18.39 -2.43 8.22
CA PRO A 309 18.92 -2.79 9.53
C PRO A 309 20.36 -3.30 9.42
N GLY A 310 21.19 -2.94 10.39
CA GLY A 310 22.49 -3.53 10.66
C GLY A 310 22.39 -4.68 11.65
N GLY A 311 23.26 -5.68 11.49
CA GLY A 311 23.29 -6.87 12.35
C GLY A 311 22.86 -8.15 11.63
N PRO A 312 22.43 -9.18 12.36
CA PRO A 312 22.16 -10.52 11.80
C PRO A 312 20.87 -10.64 10.98
N LEU A 313 19.90 -9.72 11.12
CA LEU A 313 18.76 -9.68 10.19
C LEU A 313 19.19 -9.13 8.82
N GLY A 314 19.92 -8.00 8.80
CA GLY A 314 20.42 -7.38 7.57
C GLY A 314 19.32 -7.13 6.52
N GLY A 315 19.73 -6.94 5.26
CA GLY A 315 18.80 -6.88 4.13
C GLY A 315 17.98 -5.59 4.04
N MET A 316 16.78 -5.72 3.48
CA MET A 316 15.83 -4.62 3.26
C MET A 316 14.50 -4.92 3.94
N TRP A 317 13.96 -3.93 4.61
CA TRP A 317 12.64 -4.00 5.23
C TRP A 317 11.78 -2.82 4.79
N THR A 318 10.49 -3.07 4.59
CA THR A 318 9.51 -2.04 4.23
C THR A 318 8.45 -1.96 5.30
N CYS A 319 8.18 -0.74 5.75
CA CYS A 319 7.02 -0.42 6.54
C CYS A 319 5.93 0.16 5.64
N SER A 320 4.83 -0.58 5.50
CA SER A 320 3.59 -0.05 4.95
C SER A 320 2.95 0.87 6.00
N ASN A 321 2.50 2.04 5.54
CA ASN A 321 1.71 3.00 6.30
C ASN A 321 2.34 3.42 7.62
N PRO A 322 3.62 3.84 7.56
CA PRO A 322 4.38 4.21 8.75
C PRO A 322 3.75 5.40 9.50
N ASN A 323 2.85 6.15 8.85
CA ASN A 323 2.12 7.29 9.39
C ASN A 323 0.90 6.96 10.27
N ALA A 324 0.38 5.73 10.24
CA ALA A 324 -0.83 5.33 10.96
C ALA A 324 -0.72 3.87 11.45
N SER A 325 -1.48 2.94 10.88
CA SER A 325 -1.44 1.49 11.15
C SER A 325 -0.23 0.83 10.45
N PHE A 326 0.93 0.86 11.09
CA PHE A 326 2.17 0.40 10.48
C PHE A 326 2.27 -1.13 10.42
N SER A 327 2.83 -1.65 9.32
CA SER A 327 3.15 -3.08 9.15
C SER A 327 4.51 -3.26 8.48
N TRP A 328 5.37 -4.11 9.04
CA TRP A 328 6.70 -4.39 8.50
C TRP A 328 6.74 -5.69 7.72
N THR A 329 7.39 -5.67 6.57
CA THR A 329 7.67 -6.84 5.74
C THR A 329 9.16 -6.88 5.38
N GLU A 330 9.75 -8.08 5.46
CA GLU A 330 11.09 -8.32 4.93
C GLU A 330 11.03 -8.36 3.40
N ASP A 331 11.69 -7.40 2.75
CA ASP A 331 11.66 -7.19 1.30
C ASP A 331 13.01 -7.46 0.63
N SER A 332 13.87 -8.22 1.31
CA SER A 332 15.22 -8.53 0.83
C SER A 332 15.22 -9.38 -0.45
N GLY A 333 14.33 -10.37 -0.57
CA GLY A 333 14.33 -11.27 -1.72
C GLY A 333 15.73 -11.87 -1.96
N ILE A 334 16.27 -11.71 -3.17
CA ILE A 334 17.63 -12.20 -3.52
C ILE A 334 18.78 -11.35 -2.98
N LEU A 335 18.52 -10.14 -2.46
CA LEU A 335 19.49 -9.34 -1.73
C LEU A 335 19.95 -10.04 -0.44
N GLY A 336 19.09 -10.90 0.12
CA GLY A 336 19.37 -11.64 1.34
C GLY A 336 19.67 -10.71 2.53
N SER A 337 20.57 -11.13 3.41
CA SER A 337 20.90 -10.42 4.65
C SER A 337 22.02 -9.37 4.48
N ASP A 338 22.34 -8.96 3.26
CA ASP A 338 23.41 -7.98 3.04
C ASP A 338 23.04 -6.63 3.68
N VAL A 339 23.99 -6.02 4.39
CA VAL A 339 23.73 -4.81 5.17
C VAL A 339 23.56 -3.62 4.25
N CYS A 340 22.36 -3.03 4.21
CA CYS A 340 22.06 -1.82 3.46
C CYS A 340 22.53 -0.57 4.21
N SER A 341 23.71 -0.06 3.85
CA SER A 341 24.32 1.14 4.45
C SER A 341 23.80 2.46 3.91
N SER A 342 23.19 2.48 2.72
CA SER A 342 22.65 3.70 2.13
C SER A 342 21.51 3.38 1.18
N LEU A 343 20.50 4.25 1.17
CA LEU A 343 19.34 4.15 0.29
C LEU A 343 19.27 5.40 -0.58
N ALA A 344 18.83 5.22 -1.81
CA ALA A 344 18.46 6.32 -2.70
C ALA A 344 17.23 5.93 -3.52
N MET A 345 16.51 6.92 -4.01
CA MET A 345 15.31 6.69 -4.81
C MET A 345 15.28 7.65 -5.99
N THR A 346 14.70 7.19 -7.10
CA THR A 346 14.35 8.08 -8.21
C THR A 346 13.35 9.13 -7.75
N GLN A 347 13.37 10.34 -8.32
CA GLN A 347 12.42 11.40 -7.96
C GLN A 347 10.94 11.01 -8.17
N THR A 348 10.66 10.11 -9.11
CA THR A 348 9.32 9.57 -9.41
C THR A 348 8.92 8.41 -8.50
N GLY A 349 9.83 7.93 -7.63
CA GLY A 349 9.63 6.70 -6.87
C GLY A 349 9.61 5.43 -7.71
N SER A 350 9.99 5.47 -8.99
CA SER A 350 9.94 4.30 -9.89
C SER A 350 11.04 3.26 -9.62
N ALA A 351 12.13 3.62 -8.96
CA ALA A 351 13.14 2.68 -8.52
C ALA A 351 13.76 3.06 -7.17
N LEU A 352 14.02 2.04 -6.35
CA LEU A 352 14.75 2.11 -5.09
C LEU A 352 16.13 1.49 -5.28
N PHE A 353 17.16 2.12 -4.72
CA PHE A 353 18.54 1.66 -4.76
C PHE A 353 19.06 1.41 -3.34
N ALA A 354 19.82 0.32 -3.18
CA ALA A 354 20.49 -0.04 -1.94
C ALA A 354 22.00 -0.14 -2.17
N GLY A 355 22.75 0.65 -1.42
CA GLY A 355 24.20 0.53 -1.28
C GLY A 355 24.50 -0.41 -0.13
N THR A 356 25.17 -1.51 -0.42
CA THR A 356 25.37 -2.61 0.53
C THR A 356 26.82 -2.70 1.00
N GLN A 357 27.03 -3.35 2.14
CA GLN A 357 28.36 -3.79 2.56
C GLN A 357 28.64 -5.17 1.94
N ASN A 358 29.74 -5.30 1.19
CA ASN A 358 30.19 -6.51 0.49
C ASN A 358 29.30 -7.07 -0.65
N ALA A 359 28.29 -6.36 -1.14
CA ALA A 359 27.47 -6.82 -2.27
C ALA A 359 27.22 -5.76 -3.36
N GLY A 360 27.89 -4.60 -3.28
CA GLY A 360 27.78 -3.55 -4.29
C GLY A 360 26.49 -2.74 -4.20
N VAL A 361 25.95 -2.38 -5.37
CA VAL A 361 24.69 -1.62 -5.48
C VAL A 361 23.62 -2.50 -6.08
N TRP A 362 22.48 -2.55 -5.40
CA TRP A 362 21.28 -3.24 -5.84
C TRP A 362 20.19 -2.24 -6.17
N TYR A 363 19.28 -2.62 -7.07
CA TYR A 363 18.11 -1.82 -7.40
C TYR A 363 16.87 -2.70 -7.51
N THR A 364 15.72 -2.10 -7.28
CA THR A 364 14.42 -2.69 -7.60
C THR A 364 13.56 -1.66 -8.30
N VAL A 365 12.84 -2.08 -9.34
CA VAL A 365 11.87 -1.23 -10.04
C VAL A 365 10.55 -1.39 -9.31
N LEU A 366 10.05 -0.29 -8.75
CA LEU A 366 8.80 -0.25 -8.03
C LEU A 366 7.66 -0.05 -9.03
N ALA A 367 6.77 -1.03 -9.12
CA ALA A 367 5.60 -0.94 -9.99
C ALA A 367 4.75 0.30 -9.65
N ASN A 368 4.17 0.88 -10.69
CA ASN A 368 3.16 1.91 -10.55
C ASN A 368 1.88 1.30 -9.97
N PRO A 369 1.16 2.00 -9.08
CA PRO A 369 -0.16 1.57 -8.62
C PRO A 369 -1.06 1.28 -9.81
N THR A 370 -1.53 0.03 -9.86
CA THR A 370 -2.30 -0.51 -10.98
C THR A 370 -3.59 -1.10 -10.44
N TRP A 371 -4.71 -0.80 -11.09
CA TRP A 371 -6.02 -1.35 -10.77
C TRP A 371 -6.57 -2.14 -11.95
N TYR A 372 -7.26 -3.23 -11.65
CA TYR A 372 -7.84 -4.17 -12.62
C TYR A 372 -9.35 -4.28 -12.40
N LEU A 373 -10.09 -4.28 -13.51
CA LEU A 373 -11.54 -4.48 -13.57
C LEU A 373 -11.81 -5.59 -14.59
N ALA A 374 -12.40 -6.70 -14.17
CA ALA A 374 -12.58 -7.89 -14.99
C ALA A 374 -13.84 -7.84 -15.89
N GLU A 375 -14.87 -7.11 -15.47
CA GLU A 375 -16.07 -6.82 -16.24
C GLU A 375 -16.00 -5.49 -17.01
N GLY A 376 -16.78 -5.42 -18.07
CA GLY A 376 -16.96 -4.25 -18.91
C GLY A 376 -17.70 -4.60 -20.20
N SER A 377 -18.77 -3.88 -20.52
CA SER A 377 -19.42 -3.98 -21.82
C SER A 377 -20.06 -2.68 -22.26
N THR A 378 -19.84 -2.33 -23.52
CA THR A 378 -20.59 -1.30 -24.26
C THR A 378 -21.39 -1.92 -25.42
N ALA A 379 -21.50 -3.25 -25.42
CA ALA A 379 -22.29 -4.03 -26.35
C ALA A 379 -23.60 -4.47 -25.68
N TRP A 380 -24.48 -5.13 -26.44
CA TRP A 380 -25.67 -5.82 -25.90
C TRP A 380 -26.65 -4.94 -25.10
N GLY A 381 -26.63 -3.63 -25.29
CA GLY A 381 -27.46 -2.68 -24.54
C GLY A 381 -26.88 -2.23 -23.19
N PHE A 382 -25.66 -2.65 -22.87
CA PHE A 382 -24.91 -2.13 -21.73
C PHE A 382 -24.18 -0.84 -22.09
N ASP A 383 -24.09 0.05 -21.11
CA ASP A 383 -23.14 1.14 -21.03
C ASP A 383 -22.22 0.94 -19.83
N THR A 384 -20.97 1.37 -19.95
CA THR A 384 -19.98 1.34 -18.88
C THR A 384 -19.36 2.71 -18.73
N TYR A 385 -19.07 3.10 -17.48
CA TYR A 385 -18.05 4.10 -17.21
C TYR A 385 -17.12 3.62 -16.09
N ILE A 386 -15.91 4.16 -16.08
CA ILE A 386 -14.88 3.86 -15.08
C ILE A 386 -14.63 5.14 -14.31
N SER A 387 -14.65 5.08 -12.97
CA SER A 387 -14.28 6.20 -12.13
C SER A 387 -12.89 6.01 -11.55
N ILE A 388 -12.08 7.05 -11.60
CA ILE A 388 -10.73 7.09 -11.06
C ILE A 388 -10.68 8.23 -10.02
N GLN A 389 -10.21 7.91 -8.83
CA GLN A 389 -10.00 8.87 -7.74
C GLN A 389 -8.53 9.22 -7.61
N ASN A 390 -8.24 10.52 -7.56
CA ASN A 390 -6.93 11.04 -7.18
C ASN A 390 -7.00 11.63 -5.76
N PRO A 391 -6.63 10.86 -4.72
CA PRO A 391 -6.62 11.36 -3.34
C PRO A 391 -5.42 12.27 -3.03
N ASN A 392 -4.49 12.45 -3.96
CA ASN A 392 -3.22 13.13 -3.70
C ASN A 392 -3.36 14.65 -3.77
N SER A 393 -2.53 15.38 -3.03
CA SER A 393 -2.39 16.84 -3.10
C SER A 393 -1.73 17.36 -4.39
N SER A 394 -1.44 16.47 -5.35
CA SER A 394 -0.87 16.80 -6.65
C SER A 394 -1.66 16.10 -7.75
N ALA A 395 -1.66 16.69 -8.95
CA ALA A 395 -2.27 16.07 -10.11
C ALA A 395 -1.52 14.78 -10.51
N VAL A 396 -2.25 13.85 -11.11
CA VAL A 396 -1.72 12.59 -11.64
C VAL A 396 -2.22 12.36 -13.06
N THR A 397 -1.48 11.57 -13.82
CA THR A 397 -1.91 11.00 -15.08
C THR A 397 -2.04 9.49 -14.93
N CYS A 398 -3.06 8.92 -15.58
CA CYS A 398 -3.27 7.48 -15.57
C CYS A 398 -3.27 6.91 -16.98
N THR A 399 -2.58 5.80 -17.19
CA THR A 399 -2.67 5.01 -18.41
C THR A 399 -3.79 3.99 -18.26
N VAL A 400 -4.82 4.10 -19.11
CA VAL A 400 -5.97 3.20 -19.15
C VAL A 400 -5.80 2.25 -20.32
N THR A 401 -5.72 0.96 -20.04
CA THR A 401 -5.64 -0.12 -21.04
C THR A 401 -6.95 -0.90 -21.04
N TYR A 402 -7.70 -0.80 -22.13
CA TYR A 402 -8.82 -1.68 -22.43
C TYR A 402 -8.33 -2.96 -23.09
N MET A 403 -8.87 -4.10 -22.68
CA MET A 403 -8.58 -5.44 -23.21
C MET A 403 -9.87 -6.04 -23.80
N PRO A 404 -10.25 -5.67 -25.04
CA PRO A 404 -11.48 -6.15 -25.65
C PRO A 404 -11.37 -7.62 -26.08
N THR A 405 -12.47 -8.34 -25.95
CA THR A 405 -12.55 -9.76 -26.31
C THR A 405 -12.32 -9.94 -27.82
N GLY A 406 -11.27 -10.68 -28.20
CA GLY A 406 -10.99 -11.00 -29.60
C GLY A 406 -10.45 -9.85 -30.44
N ALA A 407 -10.00 -8.75 -29.83
CA ALA A 407 -9.37 -7.62 -30.51
C ALA A 407 -8.08 -7.19 -29.80
N ALA A 408 -7.32 -6.29 -30.43
CA ALA A 408 -6.12 -5.73 -29.81
C ALA A 408 -6.48 -4.75 -28.68
N ASN A 409 -5.62 -4.69 -27.66
CA ASN A 409 -5.76 -3.74 -26.56
C ASN A 409 -5.75 -2.31 -27.08
N VAL A 410 -6.56 -1.46 -26.44
CA VAL A 410 -6.63 -0.02 -26.72
C VAL A 410 -6.14 0.74 -25.49
N VAL A 411 -5.27 1.71 -25.69
CA VAL A 411 -4.63 2.48 -24.60
C VAL A 411 -4.93 3.95 -24.76
N GLU A 412 -5.31 4.60 -23.66
CA GLU A 412 -5.40 6.05 -23.56
C GLU A 412 -4.77 6.57 -22.27
N THR A 413 -4.43 7.85 -22.24
CA THR A 413 -3.89 8.52 -21.05
C THR A 413 -4.84 9.61 -20.61
N VAL A 414 -5.17 9.62 -19.32
CA VAL A 414 -6.08 10.59 -18.70
C VAL A 414 -5.34 11.41 -17.65
N ASN A 415 -5.84 12.60 -17.33
CA ASN A 415 -5.26 13.50 -16.34
C ASN A 415 -6.30 13.83 -15.27
N LEU A 416 -5.90 13.73 -14.00
CA LEU A 416 -6.72 14.05 -12.84
C LEU A 416 -6.06 15.18 -12.04
N PRO A 417 -6.76 16.30 -11.77
CA PRO A 417 -6.29 17.33 -10.84
C PRO A 417 -5.99 16.77 -9.44
N ALA A 418 -5.28 17.55 -8.62
CA ALA A 418 -5.09 17.22 -7.21
C ALA A 418 -6.45 17.09 -6.49
N ALA A 419 -6.54 16.14 -5.56
CA ALA A 419 -7.69 15.91 -4.71
C ALA A 419 -9.02 15.86 -5.48
N SER A 420 -9.10 15.06 -6.55
CA SER A 420 -10.22 15.08 -7.50
C SER A 420 -10.66 13.66 -7.93
N ARG A 421 -11.61 13.60 -8.87
CA ARG A 421 -12.05 12.37 -9.54
C ARG A 421 -12.27 12.56 -11.04
N LEU A 422 -12.34 11.46 -11.78
CA LEU A 422 -12.67 11.44 -13.21
C LEU A 422 -13.54 10.23 -13.56
N SER A 423 -14.63 10.43 -14.31
CA SER A 423 -15.32 9.36 -15.06
C SER A 423 -14.83 9.33 -16.51
N ILE A 424 -14.55 8.15 -17.03
CA ILE A 424 -14.32 7.93 -18.48
C ILE A 424 -15.33 6.93 -19.03
N SER A 425 -15.77 7.14 -20.27
CA SER A 425 -16.69 6.25 -20.97
C SER A 425 -15.96 5.46 -22.04
N PRO A 426 -15.74 4.14 -21.85
CA PRO A 426 -15.07 3.30 -22.84
C PRO A 426 -15.80 3.27 -24.19
N ARG A 427 -17.12 3.57 -24.25
CA ARG A 427 -17.88 3.58 -25.51
C ARG A 427 -17.30 4.56 -26.53
N ALA A 428 -16.80 5.71 -26.07
CA ALA A 428 -16.21 6.71 -26.95
C ALA A 428 -14.94 6.17 -27.66
N THR A 429 -14.22 5.26 -27.00
CA THR A 429 -12.94 4.73 -27.45
C THR A 429 -13.09 3.37 -28.17
N LEU A 430 -13.95 2.49 -27.66
CA LEU A 430 -14.12 1.10 -28.12
C LEU A 430 -15.31 0.90 -29.06
N GLY A 431 -16.27 1.82 -29.09
CA GLY A 431 -17.57 1.58 -29.72
C GLY A 431 -18.37 0.53 -28.93
N SER A 432 -18.75 -0.57 -29.57
CA SER A 432 -19.46 -1.70 -28.94
C SER A 432 -18.53 -2.88 -28.75
N ALA A 433 -18.16 -3.19 -27.50
CA ALA A 433 -17.28 -4.30 -27.18
C ALA A 433 -17.54 -4.84 -25.76
N ASP A 434 -17.17 -6.10 -25.54
CA ASP A 434 -16.95 -6.68 -24.21
C ASP A 434 -15.46 -6.60 -23.88
N PHE A 435 -15.09 -6.06 -22.72
CA PHE A 435 -13.70 -5.74 -22.38
C PHE A 435 -13.42 -5.86 -20.88
N SER A 436 -12.16 -6.02 -20.52
CA SER A 436 -11.65 -5.75 -19.17
C SER A 436 -10.78 -4.50 -19.19
N THR A 437 -10.48 -3.94 -18.03
CA THR A 437 -9.70 -2.69 -17.93
C THR A 437 -8.53 -2.86 -16.97
N ARG A 438 -7.40 -2.22 -17.29
CA ARG A 438 -6.28 -1.98 -16.38
C ARG A 438 -5.98 -0.48 -16.35
N VAL A 439 -5.84 0.10 -15.16
CA VAL A 439 -5.52 1.53 -14.97
C VAL A 439 -4.25 1.65 -14.15
N GLU A 440 -3.24 2.33 -14.68
CA GLU A 440 -1.94 2.53 -14.02
C GLU A 440 -1.68 4.03 -13.76
N CYS A 441 -1.26 4.40 -12.54
CA CYS A 441 -0.84 5.77 -12.22
C CYS A 441 0.60 6.02 -12.64
N ASN A 442 0.81 6.92 -13.60
CA ASN A 442 2.13 7.12 -14.23
C ASN A 442 3.15 7.76 -13.29
N GLU A 443 2.69 8.52 -12.28
CA GLU A 443 3.54 9.15 -11.26
C GLU A 443 3.79 8.23 -10.05
N GLY A 444 3.35 6.97 -10.10
CA GLY A 444 3.53 6.00 -9.02
C GLY A 444 2.65 6.24 -7.80
N ARG A 445 1.81 7.28 -7.79
CA ARG A 445 1.00 7.69 -6.64
C ARG A 445 -0.25 6.84 -6.49
N ASN A 446 -0.69 6.67 -5.25
CA ASN A 446 -1.93 5.98 -4.93
C ASN A 446 -3.14 6.60 -5.64
N ILE A 447 -3.91 5.77 -6.34
CA ILE A 447 -5.22 6.08 -6.92
C ILE A 447 -6.19 4.98 -6.49
N ALA A 448 -7.48 5.18 -6.72
CA ALA A 448 -8.49 4.12 -6.62
C ALA A 448 -9.37 4.11 -7.85
N VAL A 449 -9.86 2.94 -8.24
CA VAL A 449 -10.62 2.75 -9.48
C VAL A 449 -11.81 1.83 -9.23
N ASP A 450 -12.98 2.24 -9.72
CA ASP A 450 -14.17 1.40 -9.80
C ASP A 450 -14.83 1.52 -11.18
N ARG A 451 -15.81 0.66 -11.43
CA ARG A 451 -16.60 0.64 -12.66
C ARG A 451 -18.07 0.61 -12.31
N THR A 452 -18.87 1.35 -13.06
CA THR A 452 -20.34 1.23 -13.05
C THR A 452 -20.83 0.85 -14.44
N MET A 453 -21.77 -0.08 -14.50
CA MET A 453 -22.46 -0.51 -15.71
C MET A 453 -23.95 -0.28 -15.57
N THR A 454 -24.59 0.14 -16.66
CA THR A 454 -26.02 0.34 -16.73
C THR A 454 -26.59 -0.31 -17.99
N TRP A 455 -27.86 -0.70 -17.95
CA TRP A 455 -28.56 -1.29 -19.09
C TRP A 455 -30.06 -1.12 -18.94
N LEU A 456 -30.81 -1.31 -20.02
CA LEU A 456 -32.27 -1.39 -19.97
C LEU A 456 -32.72 -2.84 -20.23
N GLY A 457 -33.18 -3.51 -19.17
CA GLY A 457 -33.74 -4.86 -19.26
C GLY A 457 -34.94 -4.97 -20.20
N THR A 458 -35.18 -6.16 -20.74
CA THR A 458 -36.30 -6.34 -21.69
C THR A 458 -37.64 -6.16 -20.97
N GLY A 459 -38.41 -5.15 -21.38
CA GLY A 459 -39.69 -4.82 -20.74
C GLY A 459 -39.57 -3.98 -19.46
N ALA A 460 -38.36 -3.59 -19.07
CA ALA A 460 -38.13 -2.68 -17.96
C ALA A 460 -38.48 -1.23 -18.34
N THR A 461 -38.99 -0.47 -17.38
CA THR A 461 -39.27 0.98 -17.53
C THR A 461 -38.17 1.87 -16.96
N VAL A 462 -37.23 1.29 -16.21
CA VAL A 462 -36.07 1.94 -15.60
C VAL A 462 -34.81 1.13 -15.92
N GLN A 463 -33.66 1.80 -16.00
CA GLN A 463 -32.39 1.11 -16.22
C GLN A 463 -31.97 0.35 -14.96
N GLY A 464 -31.40 -0.84 -15.15
CA GLY A 464 -30.63 -1.53 -14.12
C GLY A 464 -29.20 -0.98 -14.06
N ALA A 465 -28.53 -1.22 -12.94
CA ALA A 465 -27.14 -0.84 -12.74
C ALA A 465 -26.44 -1.85 -11.83
N HIS A 466 -25.13 -1.99 -11.99
CA HIS A 466 -24.24 -2.65 -11.03
C HIS A 466 -22.86 -1.98 -11.07
N ASN A 467 -22.06 -2.15 -10.03
CA ASN A 467 -20.71 -1.63 -9.96
C ASN A 467 -19.78 -2.60 -9.25
N SER A 468 -18.49 -2.38 -9.41
CA SER A 468 -17.49 -3.05 -8.56
C SER A 468 -16.24 -2.20 -8.48
N VAL A 469 -15.61 -2.20 -7.30
CA VAL A 469 -14.24 -1.70 -7.13
C VAL A 469 -13.27 -2.62 -7.85
N GLY A 470 -12.20 -2.06 -8.40
CA GLY A 470 -11.12 -2.87 -8.96
C GLY A 470 -10.24 -3.51 -7.90
N VAL A 471 -9.29 -4.33 -8.34
CA VAL A 471 -8.24 -4.92 -7.49
C VAL A 471 -6.86 -4.43 -7.89
N ILE A 472 -5.94 -4.42 -6.93
CA ILE A 472 -4.58 -3.90 -7.13
C ILE A 472 -3.57 -4.93 -7.67
N ALA A 473 -3.94 -6.20 -7.69
CA ALA A 473 -3.10 -7.27 -8.22
C ALA A 473 -3.92 -8.47 -8.70
N PRO A 474 -3.49 -9.14 -9.79
CA PRO A 474 -3.99 -10.47 -10.13
C PRO A 474 -3.48 -11.54 -9.15
N SER A 475 -4.20 -12.65 -9.04
CA SER A 475 -3.83 -13.81 -8.20
C SER A 475 -4.17 -15.13 -8.90
N GLU A 476 -3.52 -16.21 -8.46
CA GLU A 476 -3.74 -17.56 -8.98
C GLU A 476 -5.00 -18.22 -8.37
N THR A 477 -5.43 -17.80 -7.18
CA THR A 477 -6.62 -18.34 -6.51
C THR A 477 -7.56 -17.23 -6.05
N TRP A 478 -8.86 -17.40 -6.31
CA TRP A 478 -9.93 -16.45 -5.98
C TRP A 478 -11.20 -17.16 -5.49
N TYR A 479 -12.00 -16.43 -4.71
CA TYR A 479 -13.22 -16.91 -4.05
C TYR A 479 -14.38 -15.91 -4.22
N LEU A 480 -15.58 -16.43 -4.50
CA LEU A 480 -16.82 -15.67 -4.70
C LEU A 480 -17.99 -16.40 -3.99
N PRO A 481 -18.42 -15.97 -2.79
CA PRO A 481 -19.43 -16.69 -1.98
C PRO A 481 -20.86 -16.74 -2.54
N GLU A 482 -21.27 -15.72 -3.27
CA GLU A 482 -22.58 -15.64 -3.94
C GLU A 482 -22.56 -16.32 -5.31
N GLY A 483 -23.73 -16.78 -5.72
CA GLY A 483 -23.97 -17.41 -7.01
C GLY A 483 -25.27 -18.22 -7.01
N SER A 484 -26.14 -17.94 -7.99
CA SER A 484 -27.33 -18.73 -8.25
C SER A 484 -27.64 -18.75 -9.73
N SER A 485 -27.80 -19.95 -10.28
CA SER A 485 -28.43 -20.17 -11.60
C SER A 485 -29.83 -20.78 -11.45
N GLN A 486 -30.33 -20.82 -10.21
CA GLN A 486 -31.69 -21.21 -9.86
C GLN A 486 -32.57 -19.96 -9.80
N TRP A 487 -33.87 -20.12 -9.52
CA TRP A 487 -34.79 -19.00 -9.24
C TRP A 487 -34.92 -17.95 -10.35
N GLY A 488 -34.53 -18.30 -11.58
CA GLY A 488 -34.56 -17.41 -12.73
C GLY A 488 -33.31 -16.53 -12.90
N PHE A 489 -32.26 -16.76 -12.10
CA PHE A 489 -30.99 -16.03 -12.22
C PHE A 489 -30.16 -16.50 -13.43
N GLU A 490 -29.50 -15.54 -14.06
CA GLU A 490 -28.40 -15.70 -15.01
C GLU A 490 -27.10 -15.32 -14.30
N SER A 491 -26.31 -16.29 -13.83
CA SER A 491 -24.98 -16.07 -13.25
C SER A 491 -23.87 -16.23 -14.30
N TRP A 492 -23.01 -15.22 -14.37
CA TRP A 492 -21.87 -15.18 -15.28
C TRP A 492 -20.58 -15.00 -14.47
N LEU A 493 -19.58 -15.84 -14.75
CA LEU A 493 -18.23 -15.69 -14.25
C LEU A 493 -17.38 -14.99 -15.32
N LEU A 494 -16.77 -13.87 -14.98
CA LEU A 494 -15.93 -13.07 -15.87
C LEU A 494 -14.50 -13.18 -15.38
N ILE A 495 -13.56 -13.59 -16.23
CA ILE A 495 -12.15 -13.69 -15.85
C ILE A 495 -11.31 -12.85 -16.80
N GLN A 496 -10.56 -11.90 -16.26
CA GLN A 496 -9.50 -11.16 -16.93
C GLN A 496 -8.17 -11.91 -16.80
N ASN A 497 -7.48 -12.06 -17.92
CA ASN A 497 -6.10 -12.53 -18.00
C ASN A 497 -5.20 -11.40 -18.50
N PRO A 498 -4.49 -10.69 -17.60
CA PRO A 498 -3.60 -9.61 -17.98
C PRO A 498 -2.24 -10.10 -18.53
N ASN A 499 -2.02 -11.41 -18.63
CA ASN A 499 -0.73 -11.99 -19.02
C ASN A 499 -0.59 -12.13 -20.54
N GLY A 500 0.66 -12.14 -21.03
CA GLY A 500 0.98 -12.35 -22.45
C GLY A 500 0.78 -13.77 -22.99
N THR A 501 0.13 -14.65 -22.21
CA THR A 501 -0.08 -16.08 -22.50
C THR A 501 -1.41 -16.52 -21.92
N ASP A 502 -2.04 -17.52 -22.53
CA ASP A 502 -3.30 -18.10 -22.05
C ASP A 502 -3.16 -18.60 -20.60
N ALA A 503 -4.23 -18.44 -19.83
CA ALA A 503 -4.37 -18.93 -18.46
C ALA A 503 -5.35 -20.12 -18.45
N ASN A 504 -4.93 -21.23 -17.87
CA ASN A 504 -5.76 -22.40 -17.64
C ASN A 504 -6.31 -22.34 -16.22
N CYS A 505 -7.62 -22.20 -16.11
CA CYS A 505 -8.31 -22.07 -14.83
C CYS A 505 -9.12 -23.33 -14.52
N MET A 506 -9.10 -23.78 -13.27
CA MET A 506 -10.03 -24.72 -12.71
C MET A 506 -11.08 -23.95 -11.91
N VAL A 507 -12.32 -23.95 -12.39
CA VAL A 507 -13.45 -23.29 -11.71
C VAL A 507 -14.20 -24.34 -10.89
N THR A 508 -14.17 -24.21 -9.57
CA THR A 508 -14.86 -25.10 -8.64
C THR A 508 -16.14 -24.44 -8.11
N TYR A 509 -17.28 -25.05 -8.40
CA TYR A 509 -18.59 -24.66 -7.86
C TYR A 509 -18.88 -25.45 -6.58
N MET A 510 -19.03 -24.78 -5.44
CA MET A 510 -19.44 -25.43 -4.17
C MET A 510 -20.97 -25.34 -4.05
N ILE A 511 -21.64 -26.39 -4.51
CA ILE A 511 -23.10 -26.44 -4.71
C ILE A 511 -23.80 -26.70 -3.37
N GLU A 512 -24.78 -25.86 -3.02
CA GLU A 512 -25.48 -26.02 -1.74
C GLU A 512 -26.25 -27.35 -1.67
N GLY A 513 -25.99 -28.13 -0.61
CA GLY A 513 -26.59 -29.45 -0.39
C GLY A 513 -25.98 -30.58 -1.23
N GLU A 514 -24.96 -30.30 -2.05
CA GLU A 514 -24.28 -31.28 -2.91
C GLU A 514 -22.76 -31.19 -2.75
N GLY A 515 -22.01 -32.09 -3.40
CA GLY A 515 -20.56 -32.01 -3.45
C GLY A 515 -20.07 -30.97 -4.47
N PRO A 516 -18.84 -30.43 -4.32
CA PRO A 516 -18.30 -29.46 -5.27
C PRO A 516 -18.06 -30.07 -6.66
N LEU A 517 -18.25 -29.28 -7.71
CA LEU A 517 -17.94 -29.64 -9.10
C LEU A 517 -16.87 -28.72 -9.68
N ALA A 518 -15.79 -29.30 -10.20
CA ALA A 518 -14.70 -28.57 -10.84
C ALA A 518 -14.78 -28.67 -12.37
N VAL A 519 -14.66 -27.52 -13.06
CA VAL A 519 -14.76 -27.38 -14.52
C VAL A 519 -13.55 -26.62 -15.07
N PRO A 520 -12.81 -27.18 -16.04
CA PRO A 520 -11.68 -26.50 -16.64
C PRO A 520 -12.14 -25.41 -17.63
N LYS A 521 -11.51 -24.24 -17.56
CA LYS A 521 -11.72 -23.08 -18.44
C LYS A 521 -10.38 -22.55 -18.94
N VAL A 522 -10.39 -21.87 -20.09
CA VAL A 522 -9.21 -21.21 -20.66
C VAL A 522 -9.54 -19.75 -20.91
N VAL A 523 -8.66 -18.86 -20.48
CA VAL A 523 -8.77 -17.41 -20.69
C VAL A 523 -7.61 -16.95 -21.58
N PRO A 524 -7.88 -16.41 -22.78
CA PRO A 524 -6.83 -16.01 -23.71
C PRO A 524 -5.89 -14.94 -23.14
N ALA A 525 -4.64 -14.93 -23.63
CA ALA A 525 -3.65 -13.90 -23.32
C ALA A 525 -4.17 -12.46 -23.52
N ASN A 526 -3.83 -11.54 -22.62
CA ASN A 526 -4.15 -10.10 -22.68
C ASN A 526 -5.63 -9.82 -22.99
N SER A 527 -6.53 -10.65 -22.46
CA SER A 527 -7.95 -10.65 -22.81
C SER A 527 -8.80 -10.97 -21.58
N ARG A 528 -10.09 -11.12 -21.79
CA ARG A 528 -11.03 -11.71 -20.84
C ARG A 528 -11.85 -12.83 -21.46
N ALA A 529 -12.55 -13.59 -20.61
CA ALA A 529 -13.56 -14.57 -21.00
C ALA A 529 -14.76 -14.56 -20.04
N THR A 530 -15.97 -14.84 -20.57
CA THR A 530 -17.22 -14.99 -19.79
C THR A 530 -17.67 -16.45 -19.81
N PHE A 531 -18.12 -16.98 -18.69
CA PHE A 531 -18.67 -18.33 -18.57
C PHE A 531 -20.04 -18.29 -17.87
N ASN A 532 -21.02 -18.99 -18.43
CA ASN A 532 -22.34 -19.13 -17.81
C ASN A 532 -22.31 -20.27 -16.79
N MET A 533 -22.68 -19.99 -15.54
CA MET A 533 -22.74 -20.98 -14.46
C MET A 533 -23.73 -22.11 -14.76
N ALA A 534 -24.86 -21.80 -15.41
CA ALA A 534 -25.90 -22.80 -15.70
C ALA A 534 -25.44 -23.84 -16.74
N ASP A 535 -24.52 -23.46 -17.64
CA ASP A 535 -23.95 -24.39 -18.63
C ASP A 535 -23.06 -25.45 -17.95
N ASP A 536 -22.51 -25.13 -16.77
CA ASP A 536 -21.58 -25.98 -16.03
C ASP A 536 -22.28 -26.89 -15.01
N ILE A 537 -23.21 -26.34 -14.22
CA ILE A 537 -23.85 -27.06 -13.10
C ILE A 537 -25.38 -27.17 -13.18
N GLY A 538 -26.00 -26.64 -14.23
CA GLY A 538 -27.46 -26.51 -14.31
C GLY A 538 -28.01 -25.50 -13.30
N ALA A 539 -29.31 -25.52 -13.03
CA ALA A 539 -29.95 -24.57 -12.11
C ALA A 539 -29.66 -24.92 -10.64
N LYS A 540 -28.73 -24.20 -10.02
CA LYS A 540 -28.23 -24.44 -8.65
C LYS A 540 -27.80 -23.14 -7.95
N ASP A 541 -27.80 -23.18 -6.62
CA ASP A 541 -27.13 -22.20 -5.76
C ASP A 541 -25.69 -22.70 -5.45
N ALA A 542 -24.66 -21.94 -5.80
CA ALA A 542 -23.26 -22.34 -5.58
C ALA A 542 -22.33 -21.12 -5.44
N SER A 543 -21.31 -21.23 -4.58
CA SER A 543 -20.18 -20.31 -4.57
C SER A 543 -19.14 -20.77 -5.58
N ILE A 544 -18.22 -19.88 -5.93
CA ILE A 544 -17.20 -20.14 -6.96
C ILE A 544 -15.81 -20.02 -6.32
N GLN A 545 -14.93 -20.96 -6.63
CA GLN A 545 -13.49 -20.83 -6.46
C GLN A 545 -12.82 -20.94 -7.83
N VAL A 546 -11.85 -20.09 -8.11
CA VAL A 546 -11.08 -20.13 -9.35
C VAL A 546 -9.62 -20.34 -8.99
N ASP A 547 -9.04 -21.47 -9.42
CA ASP A 547 -7.61 -21.73 -9.37
C ASP A 547 -7.02 -21.63 -10.77
N SER A 548 -5.85 -21.02 -10.95
CA SER A 548 -5.27 -20.72 -12.26
C SER A 548 -3.77 -20.99 -12.29
N ASP A 549 -3.24 -21.42 -13.43
CA ASP A 549 -1.79 -21.60 -13.65
C ASP A 549 -1.02 -20.29 -13.91
N ARG A 550 -1.75 -19.17 -13.89
CA ARG A 550 -1.27 -17.79 -14.04
C ARG A 550 -2.14 -16.86 -13.21
N PRO A 551 -1.60 -15.72 -12.71
CA PRO A 551 -2.40 -14.71 -12.04
C PRO A 551 -3.51 -14.15 -12.95
N VAL A 552 -4.77 -14.24 -12.52
CA VAL A 552 -5.98 -13.74 -13.21
C VAL A 552 -6.82 -12.88 -12.25
N ILE A 553 -7.92 -12.30 -12.75
CA ILE A 553 -8.90 -11.56 -11.95
C ILE A 553 -10.32 -12.01 -12.32
N PRO A 554 -11.05 -12.68 -11.41
CA PRO A 554 -12.46 -13.02 -11.58
C PRO A 554 -13.45 -12.02 -10.96
N GLU A 555 -14.53 -11.71 -11.68
CA GLU A 555 -15.76 -11.03 -11.23
C GLU A 555 -16.98 -11.93 -11.50
N ARG A 556 -18.10 -11.68 -10.80
CA ARG A 556 -19.37 -12.39 -11.01
C ARG A 556 -20.53 -11.42 -11.16
N ALA A 557 -21.06 -11.32 -12.38
CA ALA A 557 -22.35 -10.69 -12.61
C ALA A 557 -23.52 -11.67 -12.49
N MET A 558 -24.60 -11.21 -11.87
CA MET A 558 -25.88 -11.90 -11.81
C MET A 558 -26.98 -11.01 -12.33
N TYR A 559 -27.88 -11.58 -13.14
CA TYR A 559 -29.06 -10.89 -13.64
C TYR A 559 -30.31 -11.74 -13.41
N ARG A 560 -31.47 -11.10 -13.30
CA ARG A 560 -32.74 -11.82 -13.17
C ARG A 560 -33.88 -11.11 -13.89
N ASN A 561 -35.00 -11.81 -14.09
CA ASN A 561 -36.23 -11.24 -14.61
C ASN A 561 -36.06 -10.53 -15.97
N ASN A 562 -35.44 -11.21 -16.95
CA ASN A 562 -35.05 -10.67 -18.26
C ASN A 562 -34.09 -9.47 -18.15
N ARG A 563 -33.12 -9.60 -17.24
CA ARG A 563 -32.16 -8.56 -16.86
C ARG A 563 -32.83 -7.26 -16.46
N ARG A 564 -33.98 -7.34 -15.81
CA ARG A 564 -34.58 -6.18 -15.16
C ARG A 564 -33.68 -5.69 -14.02
N GLU A 565 -33.11 -6.65 -13.31
CA GLU A 565 -32.25 -6.45 -12.15
C GLU A 565 -30.92 -7.17 -12.38
N GLY A 566 -29.87 -6.65 -11.74
CA GLY A 566 -28.52 -7.16 -11.87
C GLY A 566 -27.63 -6.64 -10.76
N HIS A 567 -26.65 -7.44 -10.37
CA HIS A 567 -25.61 -7.06 -9.42
C HIS A 567 -24.31 -7.76 -9.82
N ASP A 568 -23.17 -7.28 -9.32
CA ASP A 568 -21.84 -7.77 -9.67
C ASP A 568 -20.89 -7.59 -8.50
N SER A 569 -19.99 -8.56 -8.31
CA SER A 569 -18.90 -8.40 -7.35
C SER A 569 -17.59 -8.99 -7.83
N ILE A 570 -16.52 -8.28 -7.48
CA ILE A 570 -15.15 -8.74 -7.55
C ILE A 570 -14.92 -9.91 -6.58
N GLY A 571 -14.14 -10.90 -7.00
CA GLY A 571 -13.71 -11.95 -6.08
C GLY A 571 -12.73 -11.44 -5.02
N THR A 572 -12.38 -12.31 -4.08
CA THR A 572 -11.31 -12.06 -3.10
C THR A 572 -10.27 -13.18 -3.10
N VAL A 573 -9.06 -12.86 -2.66
CA VAL A 573 -7.90 -13.77 -2.61
C VAL A 573 -7.61 -14.27 -1.20
N THR A 574 -8.31 -13.75 -0.18
CA THR A 574 -7.91 -13.90 1.23
C THR A 574 -9.00 -14.58 2.07
N PRO A 575 -9.14 -15.91 2.07
CA PRO A 575 -9.89 -16.59 3.11
C PRO A 575 -9.35 -16.20 4.49
N ALA A 576 -10.23 -15.89 5.45
CA ALA A 576 -9.82 -15.39 6.75
C ALA A 576 -10.80 -15.79 7.87
N PRO A 577 -10.35 -15.86 9.14
CA PRO A 577 -11.23 -16.16 10.27
C PRO A 577 -12.30 -15.11 10.50
N ASP A 578 -12.11 -13.87 10.04
CA ASP A 578 -13.07 -12.77 10.18
C ASP A 578 -13.34 -12.15 8.81
N TYR A 579 -14.60 -11.83 8.55
CA TYR A 579 -15.06 -11.05 7.40
C TYR A 579 -16.06 -9.99 7.84
N TYR A 580 -15.99 -8.82 7.19
CA TYR A 580 -16.80 -7.65 7.53
C TYR A 580 -17.57 -7.14 6.30
N LEU A 581 -18.81 -6.74 6.55
CA LEU A 581 -19.77 -6.21 5.57
C LEU A 581 -20.40 -4.94 6.16
N ALA A 582 -20.12 -3.78 5.59
CA ALA A 582 -20.46 -2.48 6.19
C ALA A 582 -21.92 -2.05 5.92
N GLU A 583 -22.51 -2.48 4.80
CA GLU A 583 -23.92 -2.28 4.45
C GLU A 583 -24.83 -3.39 4.97
N GLY A 584 -26.12 -3.07 5.13
CA GLY A 584 -27.14 -4.00 5.58
C GLY A 584 -28.38 -3.33 6.15
N THR A 585 -29.55 -3.74 5.64
CA THR A 585 -30.82 -3.44 6.30
C THR A 585 -31.88 -4.50 6.00
N SER A 586 -32.69 -4.80 7.00
CA SER A 586 -33.91 -5.61 6.88
C SER A 586 -35.18 -4.77 7.01
N ALA A 587 -35.00 -3.45 7.13
CA ALA A 587 -36.06 -2.46 7.15
C ALA A 587 -36.34 -1.94 5.72
N TRP A 588 -37.27 -0.99 5.61
CA TRP A 588 -37.51 -0.21 4.38
C TRP A 588 -37.87 -1.03 3.13
N GLY A 589 -38.35 -2.27 3.32
CA GLY A 589 -38.68 -3.18 2.22
C GLY A 589 -37.50 -3.97 1.66
N PHE A 590 -36.30 -3.81 2.21
CA PHE A 590 -35.13 -4.60 1.80
C PHE A 590 -35.16 -6.00 2.41
N THR A 591 -34.73 -6.97 1.61
CA THR A 591 -34.33 -8.29 2.07
C THR A 591 -32.81 -8.40 1.93
N THR A 592 -32.12 -8.63 3.05
CA THR A 592 -30.66 -8.85 3.07
C THR A 592 -30.34 -10.34 3.19
N TYR A 593 -29.37 -10.78 2.42
CA TYR A 593 -28.76 -12.09 2.47
C TYR A 593 -27.27 -11.98 2.81
N VAL A 594 -26.78 -12.85 3.68
CA VAL A 594 -25.35 -13.04 3.97
C VAL A 594 -24.95 -14.40 3.41
N LEU A 595 -23.91 -14.41 2.59
CA LEU A 595 -23.46 -15.57 1.83
C LEU A 595 -22.07 -15.93 2.31
N ILE A 596 -21.91 -17.16 2.77
CA ILE A 596 -20.68 -17.62 3.42
C ILE A 596 -20.14 -18.80 2.63
N GLN A 597 -18.86 -18.75 2.29
CA GLN A 597 -18.13 -19.85 1.67
C GLN A 597 -17.16 -20.43 2.69
N ASN A 598 -17.23 -21.76 2.86
CA ASN A 598 -16.19 -22.54 3.54
C ASN A 598 -15.31 -23.21 2.47
N PRO A 599 -14.17 -22.61 2.09
CA PRO A 599 -13.29 -23.21 1.09
C PRO A 599 -12.49 -24.40 1.63
N ASN A 600 -12.45 -24.60 2.94
CA ASN A 600 -11.64 -25.64 3.56
C ASN A 600 -12.22 -27.03 3.28
N PRO A 601 -11.39 -28.08 3.18
CA PRO A 601 -11.88 -29.45 3.05
C PRO A 601 -12.54 -29.99 4.32
N SER A 602 -12.37 -29.30 5.45
CA SER A 602 -12.98 -29.64 6.75
C SER A 602 -14.16 -28.74 7.09
N GLU A 603 -14.99 -29.22 8.02
CA GLU A 603 -16.07 -28.45 8.63
C GLU A 603 -15.53 -27.16 9.28
N ALA A 604 -16.34 -26.09 9.22
CA ALA A 604 -16.09 -24.81 9.89
C ALA A 604 -17.29 -24.44 10.76
N SER A 605 -17.03 -23.95 11.96
CA SER A 605 -18.01 -23.35 12.88
C SER A 605 -18.00 -21.83 12.68
N VAL A 606 -19.14 -21.25 12.33
CA VAL A 606 -19.23 -19.83 11.94
C VAL A 606 -20.23 -19.07 12.81
N ASP A 607 -19.77 -18.00 13.45
CA ASP A 607 -20.57 -17.03 14.18
C ASP A 607 -20.90 -15.81 13.30
N VAL A 608 -22.18 -15.43 13.25
CA VAL A 608 -22.63 -14.20 12.60
C VAL A 608 -23.08 -13.19 13.65
N THR A 609 -22.53 -11.97 13.59
CA THR A 609 -22.86 -10.84 14.48
C THR A 609 -23.35 -9.65 13.67
N TYR A 610 -24.55 -9.17 13.98
CA TYR A 610 -25.13 -7.96 13.39
C TYR A 610 -24.85 -6.76 14.27
N MET A 611 -24.06 -5.81 13.80
CA MET A 611 -23.73 -4.58 14.52
C MET A 611 -24.76 -3.50 14.19
N THR A 612 -25.64 -3.20 15.15
CA THR A 612 -26.70 -2.20 14.98
C THR A 612 -26.34 -0.88 15.66
N ALA A 613 -27.10 0.19 15.39
CA ALA A 613 -26.97 1.44 16.14
C ALA A 613 -27.25 1.29 17.66
N SER A 614 -27.91 0.21 18.08
CA SER A 614 -28.17 -0.11 19.49
C SER A 614 -27.14 -1.08 20.09
N GLY A 615 -26.11 -1.46 19.32
CA GLY A 615 -25.10 -2.46 19.70
C GLY A 615 -25.24 -3.79 18.93
N PRO A 616 -24.33 -4.74 19.18
CA PRO A 616 -24.27 -6.01 18.46
C PRO A 616 -25.39 -6.98 18.88
N VAL A 617 -25.89 -7.75 17.91
CA VAL A 617 -26.88 -8.84 18.06
C VAL A 617 -26.31 -10.09 17.41
N LEU A 618 -26.23 -11.19 18.16
CA LEU A 618 -25.77 -12.48 17.63
C LEU A 618 -26.89 -13.19 16.85
N HIS A 619 -26.52 -13.89 15.79
CA HIS A 619 -27.44 -14.80 15.11
C HIS A 619 -27.86 -15.95 16.05
N PRO A 620 -29.15 -16.34 16.09
CA PRO A 620 -29.66 -17.27 17.10
C PRO A 620 -29.16 -18.72 16.94
N GLU A 621 -28.65 -19.08 15.77
CA GLU A 621 -28.10 -20.41 15.49
C GLU A 621 -26.56 -20.47 15.62
N ASN A 622 -25.92 -19.45 16.21
CA ASN A 622 -24.47 -19.45 16.41
C ASN A 622 -24.00 -20.58 17.38
N PRO A 623 -22.92 -21.31 17.07
CA PRO A 623 -22.22 -21.31 15.79
C PRO A 623 -22.98 -22.10 14.71
N ILE A 624 -23.02 -21.55 13.50
CA ILE A 624 -23.53 -22.24 12.31
C ILE A 624 -22.46 -23.22 11.83
N VAL A 625 -22.81 -24.50 11.75
CA VAL A 625 -21.88 -25.54 11.28
C VAL A 625 -21.97 -25.70 9.77
N MET A 626 -20.85 -25.48 9.08
CA MET A 626 -20.72 -25.59 7.62
C MET A 626 -19.82 -26.76 7.24
N PRO A 627 -20.28 -27.73 6.42
CA PRO A 627 -19.42 -28.80 5.90
C PRO A 627 -18.20 -28.26 5.14
N GLY A 628 -17.18 -29.10 4.93
CA GLY A 628 -16.04 -28.74 4.08
C GLY A 628 -16.45 -28.53 2.62
N SER A 629 -15.77 -27.61 1.93
CA SER A 629 -15.97 -27.24 0.52
C SER A 629 -17.44 -26.95 0.21
N SER A 630 -18.05 -26.10 1.04
CA SER A 630 -19.48 -25.82 1.01
C SER A 630 -19.77 -24.33 1.09
N ARG A 631 -21.05 -23.99 0.95
CA ARG A 631 -21.57 -22.64 1.09
C ARG A 631 -22.81 -22.62 1.98
N LYS A 632 -23.19 -21.42 2.43
CA LYS A 632 -24.44 -21.16 3.14
C LYS A 632 -24.99 -19.79 2.77
N THR A 633 -26.29 -19.71 2.48
CA THR A 633 -27.04 -18.44 2.45
C THR A 633 -27.85 -18.28 3.72
N ILE A 634 -27.78 -17.09 4.33
CA ILE A 634 -28.60 -16.69 5.47
C ILE A 634 -29.50 -15.53 5.03
N ARG A 635 -30.82 -15.70 5.11
CA ARG A 635 -31.77 -14.61 4.93
C ARG A 635 -31.91 -13.84 6.24
N VAL A 636 -31.27 -12.67 6.35
CA VAL A 636 -31.15 -11.95 7.62
C VAL A 636 -32.51 -11.50 8.19
N ASN A 637 -33.46 -11.16 7.32
CA ASN A 637 -34.80 -10.71 7.72
C ASN A 637 -35.56 -11.73 8.60
N ASP A 638 -35.22 -13.02 8.53
CA ASP A 638 -35.86 -14.06 9.34
C ASP A 638 -35.41 -13.99 10.82
N TYR A 639 -34.27 -13.34 11.08
CA TYR A 639 -33.60 -13.33 12.38
C TYR A 639 -33.47 -11.93 12.98
N LEU A 640 -33.36 -10.90 12.15
CA LEU A 640 -33.23 -9.50 12.56
C LEU A 640 -34.17 -8.62 11.73
N PRO A 641 -35.49 -8.63 11.98
CA PRO A 641 -36.45 -7.84 11.19
C PRO A 641 -36.40 -6.34 11.52
N ASP A 642 -36.69 -5.50 10.52
CA ASP A 642 -36.88 -4.05 10.65
C ASP A 642 -35.72 -3.32 11.34
N ARG A 643 -34.50 -3.52 10.80
CA ARG A 643 -33.27 -3.00 11.39
C ARG A 643 -32.20 -2.66 10.35
N ASP A 644 -31.50 -1.55 10.55
CA ASP A 644 -30.23 -1.24 9.89
C ASP A 644 -29.06 -1.84 10.67
N PHE A 645 -28.10 -2.45 9.97
CA PHE A 645 -26.97 -3.16 10.57
C PHE A 645 -25.77 -3.23 9.63
N SER A 646 -24.58 -3.45 10.20
CA SER A 646 -23.45 -4.07 9.49
C SER A 646 -23.26 -5.49 10.00
N THR A 647 -22.47 -6.32 9.31
CA THR A 647 -22.27 -7.73 9.69
C THR A 647 -20.80 -8.03 9.91
N ARG A 648 -20.50 -8.81 10.95
CA ARG A 648 -19.22 -9.52 11.13
C ARG A 648 -19.49 -11.02 11.08
N VAL A 649 -18.75 -11.73 10.25
CA VAL A 649 -18.79 -13.19 10.14
C VAL A 649 -17.46 -13.72 10.65
N SER A 650 -17.49 -14.62 11.64
CA SER A 650 -16.29 -15.19 12.25
C SER A 650 -16.29 -16.71 12.19
N GLY A 651 -15.28 -17.31 11.57
CA GLY A 651 -15.07 -18.75 11.51
C GLY A 651 -13.95 -19.24 12.44
N ASP A 652 -14.07 -20.47 12.92
CA ASP A 652 -12.95 -21.21 13.53
C ASP A 652 -11.91 -21.69 12.49
N GLN A 653 -12.25 -21.58 11.20
CA GLN A 653 -11.40 -21.77 10.03
C GLN A 653 -11.54 -20.55 9.10
N PRO A 654 -10.58 -20.32 8.18
CA PRO A 654 -10.70 -19.27 7.19
C PRO A 654 -11.96 -19.42 6.31
N ILE A 655 -12.84 -18.42 6.30
CA ILE A 655 -14.05 -18.35 5.48
C ILE A 655 -13.99 -17.15 4.54
N ILE A 656 -14.98 -17.02 3.68
CA ILE A 656 -15.25 -15.79 2.91
C ILE A 656 -16.73 -15.45 3.10
N ALA A 657 -17.05 -14.16 3.22
CA ALA A 657 -18.43 -13.69 3.26
C ALA A 657 -18.71 -12.59 2.23
N GLU A 658 -19.94 -12.55 1.76
CA GLU A 658 -20.51 -11.59 0.81
C GLU A 658 -21.93 -11.24 1.24
N ARG A 659 -22.45 -10.11 0.78
CA ARG A 659 -23.82 -9.65 1.05
C ARG A 659 -24.55 -9.41 -0.26
N ALA A 660 -25.81 -9.84 -0.34
CA ALA A 660 -26.74 -9.43 -1.39
C ALA A 660 -28.01 -8.81 -0.77
N MET A 661 -28.56 -7.80 -1.43
CA MET A 661 -29.76 -7.10 -1.00
C MET A 661 -30.75 -6.92 -2.14
N TYR A 662 -32.03 -7.11 -1.84
CA TYR A 662 -33.13 -7.09 -2.80
C TYR A 662 -34.27 -6.22 -2.27
N TRP A 663 -34.93 -5.47 -3.15
CA TRP A 663 -36.07 -4.62 -2.79
C TRP A 663 -36.95 -4.33 -4.02
N ASP A 664 -38.16 -3.81 -3.80
CA ASP A 664 -39.06 -3.37 -4.87
C ASP A 664 -39.71 -2.03 -4.48
N ASN A 665 -39.60 -1.03 -5.34
CA ASN A 665 -40.18 0.30 -5.15
C ASN A 665 -41.53 0.49 -5.88
N GLY A 666 -42.13 -0.59 -6.39
CA GLY A 666 -43.34 -0.59 -7.20
C GLY A 666 -43.10 -0.54 -8.70
N THR A 667 -41.83 -0.39 -9.15
CA THR A 667 -41.49 -0.53 -10.56
C THR A 667 -41.10 -1.97 -10.91
N GLY A 668 -40.81 -2.84 -9.93
CA GLY A 668 -40.24 -4.17 -10.08
C GLY A 668 -38.99 -4.33 -9.19
N GLU A 669 -38.61 -5.57 -8.91
CA GLU A 669 -37.48 -5.88 -8.03
C GLU A 669 -36.15 -5.32 -8.58
N ALA A 670 -35.29 -4.90 -7.65
CA ALA A 670 -33.93 -4.43 -7.85
C ALA A 670 -33.02 -5.08 -6.82
N MET A 671 -31.72 -5.13 -7.11
CA MET A 671 -30.75 -5.79 -6.27
C MET A 671 -29.36 -5.15 -6.36
N HIS A 672 -28.56 -5.34 -5.32
CA HIS A 672 -27.11 -5.10 -5.31
C HIS A 672 -26.41 -6.07 -4.36
N ASP A 673 -25.11 -6.21 -4.50
CA ASP A 673 -24.25 -7.04 -3.65
C ASP A 673 -22.91 -6.36 -3.38
N SER A 674 -22.16 -6.90 -2.43
CA SER A 674 -20.73 -6.61 -2.28
C SER A 674 -20.04 -7.74 -1.53
N ILE A 675 -18.86 -8.13 -2.03
CA ILE A 675 -17.90 -8.96 -1.30
C ILE A 675 -17.52 -8.29 0.01
N GLY A 676 -17.30 -9.08 1.06
CA GLY A 676 -16.76 -8.59 2.33
C GLY A 676 -15.23 -8.54 2.33
N MET A 677 -14.67 -7.99 3.40
CA MET A 677 -13.22 -7.87 3.58
C MET A 677 -12.75 -8.58 4.84
N SER A 678 -11.54 -9.13 4.83
CA SER A 678 -10.99 -9.88 5.96
C SER A 678 -10.52 -9.01 7.12
N ASN A 679 -10.26 -7.72 6.86
CA ASN A 679 -9.62 -6.82 7.81
C ASN A 679 -10.23 -5.41 7.70
N PRO A 680 -10.40 -4.70 8.83
CA PRO A 680 -10.64 -3.27 8.82
C PRO A 680 -9.37 -2.49 8.48
N HIS A 681 -9.56 -1.32 7.87
CA HIS A 681 -8.51 -0.41 7.42
C HIS A 681 -8.70 1.01 7.96
N ASP A 682 -7.62 1.78 8.08
CA ASP A 682 -7.66 3.17 8.53
C ASP A 682 -8.11 4.13 7.43
N ARG A 683 -8.16 3.67 6.17
CA ARG A 683 -8.56 4.49 5.03
C ARG A 683 -9.22 3.71 3.91
N PHE A 684 -10.31 4.28 3.39
CA PHE A 684 -11.02 3.76 2.22
C PHE A 684 -11.23 4.82 1.15
N TYR A 685 -11.22 4.35 -0.10
CA TYR A 685 -11.37 5.12 -1.32
C TYR A 685 -12.54 4.57 -2.14
N LEU A 686 -13.54 5.40 -2.44
CA LEU A 686 -14.73 5.03 -3.23
C LEU A 686 -14.83 6.00 -4.43
N PRO A 687 -14.34 5.61 -5.62
CA PRO A 687 -14.06 6.55 -6.72
C PRO A 687 -15.27 7.21 -7.40
N ASP A 688 -16.43 6.58 -7.26
CA ASP A 688 -17.69 7.05 -7.80
C ASP A 688 -18.65 7.57 -6.72
N GLY A 689 -19.65 8.31 -7.17
CA GLY A 689 -20.69 8.90 -6.36
C GLY A 689 -21.37 10.05 -7.09
N GLU A 690 -22.69 10.11 -6.97
CA GLU A 690 -23.54 11.10 -7.63
C GLU A 690 -24.78 11.42 -6.78
N VAL A 691 -25.17 12.69 -6.77
CA VAL A 691 -26.45 13.17 -6.18
C VAL A 691 -27.32 13.94 -7.18
N SER A 692 -26.90 14.01 -8.44
CA SER A 692 -27.67 14.61 -9.54
C SER A 692 -28.56 13.57 -10.22
N ALA A 693 -29.45 14.03 -11.11
CA ALA A 693 -30.28 13.16 -11.96
C ALA A 693 -31.13 12.10 -11.23
N GLY A 694 -31.50 12.34 -9.97
CA GLY A 694 -32.29 11.38 -9.16
C GLY A 694 -31.47 10.20 -8.65
N VAL A 695 -30.15 10.35 -8.57
CA VAL A 695 -29.23 9.40 -7.94
C VAL A 695 -29.02 9.78 -6.48
N GLU A 696 -28.97 8.79 -5.60
CA GLU A 696 -28.57 8.94 -4.21
C GLU A 696 -27.27 8.16 -3.98
N THR A 697 -26.32 8.75 -3.25
CA THR A 697 -25.09 8.07 -2.82
C THR A 697 -24.99 8.05 -1.31
N TRP A 698 -24.77 6.86 -0.76
CA TRP A 698 -24.68 6.58 0.66
C TRP A 698 -23.31 5.98 0.99
N THR A 699 -22.64 6.51 2.00
CA THR A 699 -21.38 5.95 2.54
C THR A 699 -21.69 5.21 3.82
N LEU A 700 -21.28 3.96 3.93
CA LEU A 700 -21.57 3.09 5.07
C LEU A 700 -20.30 2.76 5.80
N VAL A 701 -20.24 3.10 7.09
CA VAL A 701 -19.04 2.93 7.91
C VAL A 701 -19.36 2.07 9.11
N GLN A 702 -18.67 0.93 9.21
CA GLN A 702 -18.70 0.05 10.37
C GLN A 702 -17.45 0.30 11.24
N ASN A 703 -17.67 0.41 12.55
CA ASN A 703 -16.62 0.33 13.57
C ASN A 703 -16.69 -1.04 14.23
N PRO A 704 -15.86 -2.02 13.80
CA PRO A 704 -15.85 -3.35 14.40
C PRO A 704 -15.09 -3.41 15.73
N GLY A 705 -14.43 -2.32 16.13
CA GLY A 705 -13.57 -2.24 17.30
C GLY A 705 -14.31 -1.99 18.61
N PRO A 706 -13.67 -2.29 19.76
CA PRO A 706 -14.25 -2.13 21.09
C PRO A 706 -14.20 -0.69 21.62
N VAL A 707 -13.62 0.25 20.88
CA VAL A 707 -13.55 1.67 21.24
C VAL A 707 -14.25 2.55 20.19
N PRO A 708 -14.83 3.69 20.59
CA PRO A 708 -15.33 4.67 19.62
C PRO A 708 -14.19 5.21 18.74
N VAL A 709 -14.46 5.40 17.45
CA VAL A 709 -13.50 5.94 16.48
C VAL A 709 -13.97 7.29 15.93
N GLN A 710 -13.07 8.26 15.90
CA GLN A 710 -13.22 9.48 15.13
C GLN A 710 -12.84 9.23 13.68
N ILE A 711 -13.67 9.69 12.76
CA ILE A 711 -13.45 9.58 11.32
C ILE A 711 -13.70 10.91 10.61
N GLU A 712 -13.21 11.00 9.38
CA GLU A 712 -13.58 12.02 8.39
C GLU A 712 -14.08 11.35 7.10
N VAL A 713 -15.20 11.85 6.57
CA VAL A 713 -15.71 11.51 5.24
C VAL A 713 -15.49 12.71 4.33
N THR A 714 -14.62 12.59 3.34
CA THR A 714 -14.28 13.64 2.37
C THR A 714 -14.89 13.34 1.01
N TYR A 715 -15.69 14.26 0.50
CA TYR A 715 -16.27 14.22 -0.84
C TYR A 715 -15.42 15.07 -1.80
N MET A 716 -14.91 14.44 -2.87
CA MET A 716 -13.92 14.99 -3.79
C MET A 716 -14.55 15.25 -5.16
N THR A 717 -14.70 16.51 -5.54
CA THR A 717 -15.33 16.92 -6.81
C THR A 717 -14.40 16.69 -8.00
N PRO A 718 -14.91 16.69 -9.25
CA PRO A 718 -14.10 16.36 -10.43
C PRO A 718 -12.91 17.29 -10.71
N ASP A 719 -12.99 18.55 -10.28
CA ASP A 719 -11.91 19.53 -10.41
C ASP A 719 -11.10 19.71 -9.10
N GLY A 720 -11.49 19.02 -8.03
CA GLY A 720 -10.96 19.19 -6.68
C GLY A 720 -11.36 20.52 -6.02
N LEU A 721 -12.20 21.33 -6.67
CA LEU A 721 -12.72 22.58 -6.13
C LEU A 721 -14.06 22.31 -5.45
N GLY A 722 -14.20 22.76 -4.21
CA GLY A 722 -15.43 22.55 -3.44
C GLY A 722 -15.53 21.17 -2.80
N ASN A 723 -14.40 20.49 -2.58
CA ASN A 723 -14.36 19.32 -1.71
C ASN A 723 -14.91 19.65 -0.32
N VAL A 724 -15.64 18.71 0.28
CA VAL A 724 -16.24 18.86 1.60
C VAL A 724 -15.80 17.71 2.49
N THR A 725 -15.40 18.00 3.73
CA THR A 725 -15.05 17.01 4.74
C THR A 725 -16.03 17.05 5.90
N VAL A 726 -16.60 15.91 6.25
CA VAL A 726 -17.58 15.73 7.33
C VAL A 726 -16.96 14.86 8.42
N PRO A 727 -16.67 15.41 9.62
CA PRO A 727 -16.18 14.61 10.74
C PRO A 727 -17.33 13.87 11.44
N ALA A 728 -17.06 12.68 11.97
CA ALA A 728 -18.03 11.91 12.75
C ALA A 728 -17.35 11.03 13.81
N LEU A 729 -18.09 10.76 14.90
CA LEU A 729 -17.72 9.79 15.93
C LEU A 729 -18.59 8.55 15.78
N ILE A 730 -17.98 7.39 15.55
CA ILE A 730 -18.68 6.11 15.44
C ILE A 730 -18.44 5.31 16.73
N PRO A 731 -19.49 5.02 17.53
CA PRO A 731 -19.36 4.22 18.75
C PRO A 731 -18.77 2.82 18.49
N ALA A 732 -18.15 2.24 19.51
CA ALA A 732 -17.61 0.89 19.50
C ALA A 732 -18.64 -0.16 19.08
N ASN A 733 -18.28 -1.13 18.23
CA ASN A 733 -19.13 -2.22 17.77
C ASN A 733 -20.47 -1.74 17.17
N THR A 734 -20.45 -0.63 16.43
CA THR A 734 -21.64 -0.07 15.76
C THR A 734 -21.33 0.35 14.33
N ARG A 735 -22.28 1.03 13.67
CA ARG A 735 -22.13 1.59 12.33
C ARG A 735 -22.83 2.93 12.18
N MET A 736 -22.42 3.70 11.17
CA MET A 736 -23.04 4.96 10.74
C MET A 736 -23.09 5.04 9.21
N THR A 737 -24.01 5.84 8.65
CA THR A 737 -24.25 5.97 7.21
C THR A 737 -24.45 7.45 6.92
N PHE A 738 -23.86 7.91 5.83
CA PHE A 738 -23.80 9.30 5.45
C PHE A 738 -24.40 9.46 4.06
N ASN A 739 -25.39 10.34 3.92
CA ASN A 739 -25.89 10.74 2.61
C ASN A 739 -24.96 11.81 2.03
N MET A 740 -24.47 11.61 0.82
CA MET A 740 -23.62 12.59 0.14
C MET A 740 -24.31 13.94 -0.06
N ALA A 741 -25.64 13.95 -0.26
CA ALA A 741 -26.40 15.18 -0.47
C ALA A 741 -26.46 16.07 0.81
N ASP A 742 -26.45 15.44 1.99
CA ASP A 742 -26.47 16.16 3.28
C ASP A 742 -25.18 16.98 3.51
N ALA A 743 -24.09 16.63 2.81
CA ALA A 743 -22.84 17.38 2.81
C ALA A 743 -22.84 18.59 1.85
N GLY A 744 -23.95 18.84 1.13
CA GLY A 744 -24.08 19.96 0.20
C GLY A 744 -23.48 19.72 -1.19
N ILE A 745 -23.10 18.48 -1.50
CA ILE A 745 -22.70 18.08 -2.86
C ILE A 745 -23.93 18.11 -3.77
N THR A 746 -23.78 18.55 -5.02
CA THR A 746 -24.88 18.71 -5.99
C THR A 746 -24.66 17.99 -7.32
N GLY A 747 -23.53 17.31 -7.48
CA GLY A 747 -23.17 16.56 -8.68
C GLY A 747 -22.44 15.27 -8.32
N THR A 748 -21.36 14.95 -9.04
CA THR A 748 -20.53 13.77 -8.75
C THR A 748 -19.42 14.09 -7.76
N ALA A 749 -19.11 13.16 -6.86
CA ALA A 749 -17.94 13.25 -6.00
C ALA A 749 -17.43 11.84 -5.63
N ALA A 750 -16.11 11.69 -5.52
CA ALA A 750 -15.50 10.49 -4.98
C ALA A 750 -15.46 10.63 -3.46
N ILE A 751 -15.31 9.52 -2.74
CA ILE A 751 -15.40 9.49 -1.28
C ILE A 751 -14.07 8.98 -0.75
N LEU A 752 -13.52 9.69 0.23
CA LEU A 752 -12.37 9.27 1.01
C LEU A 752 -12.82 9.21 2.48
N VAL A 753 -12.74 8.04 3.08
CA VAL A 753 -13.03 7.88 4.51
C VAL A 753 -11.74 7.57 5.25
N GLN A 754 -11.48 8.31 6.34
CA GLN A 754 -10.28 8.15 7.15
C GLN A 754 -10.64 7.96 8.62
N CYS A 755 -10.07 6.93 9.26
CA CYS A 755 -10.01 6.82 10.70
C CYS A 755 -8.90 7.73 11.24
N LEU A 756 -9.25 8.58 12.20
CA LEU A 756 -8.33 9.51 12.87
C LEU A 756 -7.92 9.03 14.26
N THR A 757 -8.41 7.86 14.67
CA THR A 757 -8.13 7.30 15.99
C THR A 757 -6.92 6.39 15.90
N ASP A 758 -5.81 6.79 16.54
CA ASP A 758 -4.54 6.07 16.48
C ASP A 758 -4.68 4.59 16.84
N GLY A 759 -4.24 3.71 15.92
CA GLY A 759 -4.25 2.25 16.11
C GLY A 759 -5.61 1.57 15.89
N GLU A 760 -6.66 2.33 15.52
CA GLU A 760 -7.99 1.80 15.23
C GLU A 760 -8.30 1.86 13.73
N ALA A 761 -9.20 0.99 13.28
CA ALA A 761 -9.57 0.83 11.89
C ALA A 761 -11.08 0.68 11.71
N ILE A 762 -11.56 0.89 10.48
CA ILE A 762 -12.97 0.89 10.11
C ILE A 762 -13.22 -0.02 8.90
N MET A 763 -14.47 -0.18 8.52
CA MET A 763 -14.91 -0.86 7.30
C MET A 763 -15.84 0.05 6.53
N VAL A 764 -15.69 0.15 5.20
CA VAL A 764 -16.47 1.10 4.40
C VAL A 764 -16.98 0.50 3.10
N GLU A 765 -18.27 0.73 2.83
CA GLU A 765 -18.96 0.45 1.57
C GLU A 765 -19.65 1.71 1.02
N ARG A 766 -19.97 1.73 -0.28
CA ARG A 766 -20.80 2.76 -0.91
C ARG A 766 -21.94 2.13 -1.69
N ALA A 767 -23.15 2.45 -1.26
CA ALA A 767 -24.37 2.18 -2.01
C ALA A 767 -24.79 3.39 -2.84
N MET A 768 -25.19 3.15 -4.08
CA MET A 768 -25.80 4.11 -4.98
C MET A 768 -27.18 3.61 -5.41
N TYR A 769 -28.16 4.50 -5.47
CA TYR A 769 -29.52 4.16 -5.90
C TYR A 769 -29.99 5.14 -6.97
N TRP A 770 -30.66 4.63 -8.00
CA TRP A 770 -31.20 5.41 -9.12
C TRP A 770 -32.72 5.31 -9.18
N TYR A 771 -33.37 6.32 -9.77
CA TYR A 771 -34.79 6.27 -10.17
C TYR A 771 -35.73 5.92 -9.00
N ASP A 772 -35.63 6.66 -7.89
CA ASP A 772 -36.37 6.39 -6.65
C ASP A 772 -36.14 4.97 -6.11
N ARG A 773 -34.90 4.49 -6.21
CA ARG A 773 -34.48 3.11 -5.88
C ARG A 773 -35.12 2.06 -6.80
N GLY A 774 -35.32 2.38 -8.08
CA GLY A 774 -35.70 1.41 -9.11
C GLY A 774 -34.52 0.55 -9.58
N ALA A 775 -33.30 0.96 -9.24
CA ALA A 775 -32.05 0.23 -9.37
C ALA A 775 -31.07 0.69 -8.28
N GLY A 776 -30.03 -0.11 -8.03
CA GLY A 776 -28.97 0.24 -7.10
C GLY A 776 -27.73 -0.60 -7.34
N ALA A 777 -26.63 -0.18 -6.74
CA ALA A 777 -25.33 -0.84 -6.81
C ALA A 777 -24.57 -0.56 -5.51
N ASP A 778 -23.73 -1.48 -5.08
CA ASP A 778 -22.91 -1.33 -3.87
C ASP A 778 -21.53 -1.93 -4.10
N THR A 779 -20.53 -1.38 -3.42
CA THR A 779 -19.18 -1.96 -3.44
C THR A 779 -18.44 -1.58 -2.16
N ILE A 780 -17.60 -2.50 -1.69
CA ILE A 780 -16.52 -2.17 -0.75
C ILE A 780 -15.63 -1.06 -1.29
N GLY A 781 -15.10 -0.25 -0.38
CA GLY A 781 -14.07 0.73 -0.72
C GLY A 781 -12.72 0.05 -0.98
N GLY A 782 -11.94 0.64 -1.87
CA GLY A 782 -10.54 0.29 -2.03
C GLY A 782 -9.70 0.82 -0.86
N PHE A 783 -8.62 0.13 -0.50
CA PHE A 783 -7.67 0.53 0.54
C PHE A 783 -6.25 0.28 0.06
N LEU A 784 -5.27 0.94 0.69
CA LEU A 784 -3.85 0.84 0.33
C LEU A 784 -2.94 0.85 1.58
N ASP A 785 -3.55 0.73 2.76
CA ASP A 785 -2.83 0.73 4.03
C ASP A 785 -2.26 -0.66 4.43
#